data_AF-A0A6C2CIL2-F1
#
_entry.id   AF-A0A6C2CIL2-F1
#
_cell.length_a   1.000
_cell.length_b   1.000
_cell.length_c   1.000
_cell.angle_alpha   90.00
_cell.angle_beta   90.00
_cell.angle_gamma   90.00
#
_symmetry.space_group_name_H-M   'P 1'
#
loop_
_entity.id
_entity.type
_entity.pdbx_description
1 polymer ?
#
loop_
_entity_poly.entity_id
_entity_poly.type
_entity_poly.pdbx_seq_one_letter_code
_entity_poly.pdbx_strand_id
1 'polypeptide(L)'
;MILTDNETKVDLLNNEAIATTILSLLREKPDHPVTIGVHGDWGAGKSSVLEMIEAGFSSDKDVLCLKFNGWRFQGFEDAKIALIEGIVAGLVEKRPALSKAAGAVKDVFKRIDWLKVAKSAGGLALTAFTGIPTPDQIGAIVSRLEGMLSDPGQLATKENLSSAIEGVKAVLKPSESKNVPEEVDAFRKAFDNLLKEAGVDQLVVLIDDLDRCLPDTAIETLEAIRLFVFTARTAFVVAADEAMIEYAVRKHFPDLPDTTGPRDYARNYLEKLIQVPFRIPALGETETRIYVTLLLAGAELGEEDPGYSELIKAARARLKRPWESAPLDRAAISAALGQNANKAHNALILSDQIGPILASGAKGNPRQIKRFLNTLLLRQKMAEARGFGDEIKLPILAKLMLAERFLPSLFDQIATVAVTDSKGLCTDLAMLEKVNAPENLSSDAKTKQTDASEAKSSATQAKADSALLTEWKSSEAILAWSRVLPPVAGVDLRPYLFATKDKKDYFGPASVLGHLAAVAERLIGPKLSVQALESELKQLAQPEAAKLFEAVRAKIVSGDSFDTQPAGVDGMVVLVKAQPSLQGSLIDFLQALPASRCGPWVVSGWQGALKDSAAQARMAELIVGWSKVSGNNMLKAAAEAANKTQKGGK
;
A
#
# COMPACT_ATOMS: atom_id res chain seq x y z
N MET A 1 -8.00 -20.45 -0.62
CA MET A 1 -6.63 -20.44 -1.12
C MET A 1 -6.05 -19.06 -0.89
N ILE A 2 -4.79 -18.98 -0.45
CA ILE A 2 -4.02 -17.73 -0.32
C ILE A 2 -2.94 -17.78 -1.39
N LEU A 3 -2.80 -16.73 -2.19
CA LEU A 3 -1.71 -16.58 -3.15
C LEU A 3 -0.43 -16.29 -2.36
N THR A 4 0.56 -17.16 -2.45
CA THR A 4 1.83 -16.98 -1.75
C THR A 4 2.63 -15.83 -2.36
N ASP A 5 3.22 -15.02 -1.48
CA ASP A 5 4.11 -13.91 -1.83
C ASP A 5 5.57 -14.33 -1.67
N ASN A 6 5.90 -15.49 -2.23
CA ASN A 6 7.25 -16.04 -2.24
C ASN A 6 7.89 -15.81 -3.62
N GLU A 7 9.21 -15.68 -3.62
CA GLU A 7 10.02 -15.80 -4.83
C GLU A 7 9.79 -17.15 -5.51
N THR A 8 9.84 -17.15 -6.84
CA THR A 8 9.55 -18.34 -7.62
C THR A 8 10.43 -18.43 -8.85
N LYS A 9 10.76 -19.68 -9.21
CA LYS A 9 11.39 -20.06 -10.47
C LYS A 9 10.37 -20.17 -11.63
N VAL A 10 9.08 -20.27 -11.32
CA VAL A 10 8.02 -20.32 -12.34
C VAL A 10 7.66 -18.91 -12.74
N ASP A 11 8.16 -18.50 -13.89
CA ASP A 11 7.90 -17.17 -14.42
C ASP A 11 6.51 -17.05 -15.05
N LEU A 12 5.66 -16.21 -14.44
CA LEU A 12 4.33 -15.84 -14.94
C LEU A 12 4.31 -14.48 -15.65
N LEU A 13 5.44 -13.76 -15.66
CA LEU A 13 5.55 -12.36 -16.07
C LEU A 13 6.52 -12.14 -17.24
N ASN A 14 7.17 -13.20 -17.73
CA ASN A 14 8.19 -13.14 -18.78
C ASN A 14 9.49 -12.43 -18.35
N ASN A 15 9.78 -12.42 -17.05
CA ASN A 15 11.06 -11.99 -16.47
C ASN A 15 12.22 -12.96 -16.78
N GLU A 16 11.93 -14.19 -17.25
CA GLU A 16 12.91 -15.19 -17.68
C GLU A 16 13.80 -14.67 -18.81
N ALA A 17 13.33 -13.72 -19.63
CA ALA A 17 14.16 -13.05 -20.63
C ALA A 17 15.34 -12.29 -20.01
N ILE A 18 15.13 -11.64 -18.86
CA ILE A 18 16.19 -10.94 -18.11
C ILE A 18 17.18 -11.98 -17.56
N ALA A 19 16.68 -13.00 -16.87
CA ALA A 19 17.52 -14.07 -16.30
C ALA A 19 18.35 -14.78 -17.39
N THR A 20 17.74 -15.12 -18.52
CA THR A 20 18.41 -15.79 -19.65
C THR A 20 19.50 -14.91 -20.27
N THR A 21 19.25 -13.60 -20.38
CA THR A 21 20.26 -12.65 -20.88
C THR A 21 21.45 -12.56 -19.93
N ILE A 22 21.19 -12.48 -18.61
CA ILE A 22 22.25 -12.48 -17.59
C ILE A 22 23.05 -13.78 -17.62
N LEU A 23 22.37 -14.94 -17.68
CA LEU A 23 23.03 -16.24 -17.80
C LEU A 23 23.94 -16.33 -19.04
N SER A 24 23.47 -15.80 -20.17
CA SER A 24 24.25 -15.78 -21.42
C SER A 24 25.51 -14.92 -21.29
N LEU A 25 25.38 -13.71 -20.71
CA LEU A 25 26.52 -12.82 -20.46
C LEU A 25 27.56 -13.45 -19.53
N LEU A 26 27.10 -14.11 -18.47
CA LEU A 26 27.98 -14.77 -17.50
C LEU A 26 28.73 -15.95 -18.11
N ARG A 27 28.07 -16.72 -19.00
CA ARG A 27 28.67 -17.87 -19.70
C ARG A 27 29.62 -17.49 -20.83
N GLU A 28 29.42 -16.34 -21.47
CA GLU A 28 30.25 -15.92 -22.61
C GLU A 28 31.68 -15.56 -22.17
N LYS A 29 31.84 -14.98 -20.97
CA LYS A 29 33.14 -14.58 -20.43
C LYS A 29 33.29 -14.98 -18.96
N PRO A 30 33.46 -16.27 -18.64
CA PRO A 30 33.52 -16.74 -17.26
C PRO A 30 34.69 -16.16 -16.47
N ASP A 31 35.83 -15.89 -17.14
CA ASP A 31 37.03 -15.34 -16.52
C ASP A 31 36.94 -13.83 -16.23
N HIS A 32 36.00 -13.11 -16.87
CA HIS A 32 35.91 -11.66 -16.76
C HIS A 32 35.11 -11.28 -15.52
N PRO A 33 35.69 -10.52 -14.58
CA PRO A 33 34.92 -10.11 -13.42
C PRO A 33 33.86 -9.09 -13.79
N VAL A 34 32.64 -9.27 -13.27
CA VAL A 34 31.51 -8.40 -13.63
C VAL A 34 30.55 -8.17 -12.47
N THR A 35 30.03 -6.94 -12.37
CA THR A 35 28.88 -6.63 -11.50
C THR A 35 27.66 -6.29 -12.34
N ILE A 36 26.61 -7.08 -12.16
CA ILE A 36 25.32 -6.94 -12.84
C ILE A 36 24.28 -6.47 -11.82
N GLY A 37 23.52 -5.43 -12.15
CA GLY A 37 22.41 -4.93 -11.33
C GLY A 37 21.08 -5.44 -11.84
N VAL A 38 20.20 -5.91 -10.94
CA VAL A 38 18.80 -6.23 -11.22
C VAL A 38 17.93 -5.24 -10.45
N HIS A 39 17.47 -4.21 -11.15
CA HIS A 39 16.77 -3.07 -10.60
C HIS A 39 15.26 -3.18 -10.78
N GLY A 40 14.52 -2.61 -9.84
CA GLY A 40 13.07 -2.50 -9.90
C GLY A 40 12.49 -2.09 -8.55
N ASP A 41 11.28 -1.52 -8.60
CA ASP A 41 10.55 -1.10 -7.41
C ASP A 41 10.34 -2.27 -6.44
N TRP A 42 10.07 -1.95 -5.17
CA TRP A 42 9.78 -2.97 -4.18
C TRP A 42 8.58 -3.85 -4.59
N GLY A 43 8.80 -5.16 -4.74
CA GLY A 43 7.78 -6.11 -5.19
C GLY A 43 7.72 -6.33 -6.71
N ALA A 44 8.66 -5.78 -7.49
CA ALA A 44 8.75 -5.99 -8.94
C ALA A 44 9.16 -7.43 -9.36
N GLY A 45 9.72 -8.23 -8.45
CA GLY A 45 10.16 -9.60 -8.73
C GLY A 45 11.67 -9.80 -8.86
N LYS A 46 12.49 -8.90 -8.31
CA LYS A 46 13.96 -8.99 -8.33
C LYS A 46 14.49 -10.32 -7.78
N SER A 47 14.04 -10.73 -6.58
CA SER A 47 14.40 -12.01 -5.97
C SER A 47 14.01 -13.20 -6.85
N SER A 48 12.87 -13.14 -7.55
CA SER A 48 12.47 -14.20 -8.49
C SER A 48 13.39 -14.28 -9.71
N VAL A 49 13.92 -13.16 -10.20
CA VAL A 49 14.97 -13.19 -11.24
C VAL A 49 16.24 -13.86 -10.71
N LEU A 50 16.65 -13.60 -9.47
CA LEU A 50 17.79 -14.28 -8.84
C LEU A 50 17.54 -15.79 -8.68
N GLU A 51 16.32 -16.22 -8.29
CA GLU A 51 15.94 -17.64 -8.27
C GLU A 51 16.07 -18.30 -9.64
N MET A 52 15.65 -17.63 -10.71
CA MET A 52 15.77 -18.12 -12.08
C MET A 52 17.24 -18.25 -12.51
N ILE A 53 18.09 -17.29 -12.11
CA ILE A 53 19.54 -17.35 -12.39
C ILE A 53 20.19 -18.51 -11.63
N GLU A 54 19.91 -18.69 -10.34
CA GLU A 54 20.44 -19.82 -9.57
C GLU A 54 20.02 -21.16 -10.18
N ALA A 55 18.74 -21.29 -10.53
CA ALA A 55 18.21 -22.49 -11.19
C ALA A 55 18.92 -22.75 -12.54
N GLY A 56 19.24 -21.70 -13.30
CA GLY A 56 19.96 -21.79 -14.56
C GLY A 56 21.39 -22.34 -14.46
N PHE A 57 22.03 -22.21 -13.29
CA PHE A 57 23.35 -22.76 -13.00
C PHE A 57 23.33 -24.11 -12.27
N SER A 58 22.15 -24.62 -11.88
CA SER A 58 22.04 -25.84 -11.06
C SER A 58 22.66 -27.11 -11.71
N SER A 59 22.71 -27.17 -13.04
CA SER A 59 23.33 -28.26 -13.79
C SER A 59 24.80 -28.05 -14.11
N ASP A 60 25.35 -26.86 -13.82
CA ASP A 60 26.68 -26.45 -14.21
C ASP A 60 27.68 -26.76 -13.09
N LYS A 61 28.55 -27.75 -13.32
CA LYS A 61 29.50 -28.23 -12.30
C LYS A 61 30.75 -27.36 -12.22
N ASP A 62 30.98 -26.49 -13.18
CA ASP A 62 32.16 -25.64 -13.24
C ASP A 62 31.86 -24.25 -12.66
N VAL A 63 30.57 -23.89 -12.59
CA VAL A 63 30.07 -22.68 -11.94
C VAL A 63 29.68 -22.96 -10.49
N LEU A 64 30.11 -22.12 -9.57
CA LEU A 64 29.59 -22.08 -8.21
C LEU A 64 28.67 -20.87 -8.04
N CYS A 65 27.37 -21.12 -7.88
CA CYS A 65 26.40 -20.08 -7.55
C CYS A 65 26.13 -20.04 -6.04
N LEU A 66 26.37 -18.88 -5.42
CA LEU A 66 26.11 -18.61 -3.99
C LEU A 66 25.09 -17.49 -3.85
N LYS A 67 24.22 -17.60 -2.86
CA LYS A 67 23.27 -16.55 -2.48
C LYS A 67 23.72 -15.87 -1.20
N PHE A 68 23.63 -14.54 -1.20
CA PHE A 68 23.89 -13.71 -0.05
C PHE A 68 22.73 -12.74 0.15
N ASN A 69 22.14 -12.76 1.34
CA ASN A 69 21.07 -11.83 1.71
C ASN A 69 21.65 -10.78 2.65
N GLY A 70 21.80 -9.53 2.19
CA GLY A 70 22.44 -8.48 2.97
C GLY A 70 21.70 -8.18 4.27
N TRP A 71 20.37 -8.28 4.26
CA TRP A 71 19.53 -8.00 5.42
C TRP A 71 19.73 -9.00 6.56
N ARG A 72 19.97 -10.28 6.25
CA ARG A 72 20.27 -11.33 7.26
C ARG A 72 21.52 -11.04 8.08
N PHE A 73 22.44 -10.22 7.55
CA PHE A 73 23.69 -9.87 8.21
C PHE A 73 23.69 -8.43 8.76
N GLN A 74 22.52 -7.78 8.80
CA GLN A 74 22.36 -6.47 9.42
C GLN A 74 22.55 -6.59 10.94
N GLY A 75 23.48 -5.79 11.50
CA GLY A 75 23.81 -5.78 12.93
C GLY A 75 25.04 -6.60 13.32
N PHE A 76 25.67 -7.30 12.38
CA PHE A 76 27.05 -7.77 12.57
C PHE A 76 28.00 -6.57 12.48
N GLU A 77 29.12 -6.62 13.23
CA GLU A 77 30.06 -5.49 13.35
C GLU A 77 30.66 -5.02 12.01
N ASP A 78 30.59 -5.83 10.94
CA ASP A 78 31.07 -5.46 9.61
C ASP A 78 30.41 -6.28 8.47
N ALA A 79 29.64 -5.61 7.60
CA ALA A 79 28.96 -6.26 6.48
C ALA A 79 29.93 -6.78 5.40
N LYS A 80 31.10 -6.14 5.26
CA LYS A 80 32.14 -6.54 4.29
C LYS A 80 32.73 -7.89 4.69
N ILE A 81 33.08 -8.01 5.96
CA ILE A 81 33.60 -9.26 6.52
C ILE A 81 32.55 -10.35 6.43
N ALA A 82 31.30 -10.06 6.79
CA ALA A 82 30.21 -11.04 6.70
C ALA A 82 30.00 -11.56 5.27
N LEU A 83 30.10 -10.69 4.24
CA LEU A 83 30.05 -11.13 2.84
C LEU A 83 31.24 -12.03 2.50
N ILE A 84 32.46 -11.62 2.87
CA ILE A 84 33.68 -12.40 2.57
C ILE A 84 33.60 -13.79 3.23
N GLU A 85 33.30 -13.84 4.51
CA GLU A 85 33.17 -15.09 5.27
C GLU A 85 32.04 -15.96 4.73
N GLY A 86 30.90 -15.36 4.38
CA GLY A 86 29.76 -16.06 3.78
C GLY A 86 30.11 -16.72 2.45
N ILE A 87 30.88 -16.03 1.60
CA ILE A 87 31.36 -16.59 0.33
C ILE A 87 32.32 -17.77 0.58
N VAL A 88 33.31 -17.60 1.47
CA VAL A 88 34.28 -18.66 1.78
C VAL A 88 33.60 -19.86 2.43
N ALA A 89 32.68 -19.64 3.37
CA ALA A 89 31.91 -20.70 4.01
C ALA A 89 31.03 -21.45 3.01
N GLY A 90 30.30 -20.72 2.15
CA GLY A 90 29.46 -21.33 1.10
C GLY A 90 30.27 -22.11 0.07
N LEU A 91 31.48 -21.65 -0.24
CA LEU A 91 32.44 -22.36 -1.10
C LEU A 91 32.88 -23.69 -0.46
N VAL A 92 33.27 -23.67 0.82
CA VAL A 92 33.67 -24.89 1.57
C VAL A 92 32.51 -25.88 1.69
N GLU A 93 31.29 -25.38 1.96
CA GLU A 93 30.09 -26.21 2.09
C GLU A 93 29.71 -26.90 0.77
N LYS A 94 29.63 -26.15 -0.34
CA LYS A 94 29.21 -26.69 -1.65
C LYS A 94 30.31 -27.46 -2.38
N ARG A 95 31.58 -27.34 -1.97
CA ARG A 95 32.70 -28.10 -2.53
C ARG A 95 33.48 -28.82 -1.42
N PRO A 96 32.95 -29.94 -0.87
CA PRO A 96 33.58 -30.67 0.24
C PRO A 96 34.99 -31.19 -0.08
N ALA A 97 35.34 -31.32 -1.36
CA ALA A 97 36.70 -31.66 -1.79
C ALA A 97 37.76 -30.64 -1.32
N LEU A 98 37.34 -29.40 -1.00
CA LEU A 98 38.15 -28.37 -0.35
C LEU A 98 38.56 -28.71 1.09
N SER A 99 37.96 -29.72 1.73
CA SER A 99 38.42 -30.17 3.05
C SER A 99 39.87 -30.68 3.02
N LYS A 100 40.37 -31.07 1.84
CA LYS A 100 41.78 -31.40 1.58
C LYS A 100 42.67 -30.18 1.32
N ALA A 101 42.07 -29.02 1.03
CA ALA A 101 42.69 -27.72 0.80
C ALA A 101 42.68 -26.84 2.08
N ALA A 102 42.85 -27.46 3.26
CA ALA A 102 42.82 -26.75 4.55
C ALA A 102 43.83 -25.59 4.64
N GLY A 103 44.93 -25.67 3.89
CA GLY A 103 45.93 -24.60 3.78
C GLY A 103 45.39 -23.34 3.09
N ALA A 104 44.82 -23.47 1.89
CA ALA A 104 44.27 -22.34 1.13
C ALA A 104 43.11 -21.66 1.87
N VAL A 105 42.22 -22.45 2.48
CA VAL A 105 41.13 -21.92 3.31
C VAL A 105 41.69 -21.14 4.50
N LYS A 106 42.65 -21.70 5.23
CA LYS A 106 43.29 -21.05 6.39
C LYS A 106 44.03 -19.78 6.00
N ASP A 107 44.68 -19.77 4.84
CA ASP A 107 45.36 -18.58 4.32
C ASP A 107 44.38 -17.45 4.02
N VAL A 108 43.23 -17.75 3.40
CA VAL A 108 42.18 -16.76 3.17
C VAL A 108 41.62 -16.23 4.49
N PHE A 109 41.29 -17.08 5.47
CA PHE A 109 40.84 -16.65 6.80
C PHE A 109 41.86 -15.80 7.54
N LYS A 110 43.16 -16.15 7.47
CA LYS A 110 44.22 -15.35 8.07
C LYS A 110 44.30 -13.94 7.49
N ARG A 111 44.03 -13.78 6.19
CA ARG A 111 43.97 -12.46 5.53
C ARG A 111 42.71 -11.69 5.93
N ILE A 112 41.57 -12.38 6.10
CA ILE A 112 40.34 -11.78 6.64
C ILE A 112 40.57 -11.27 8.06
N ASP A 113 41.24 -12.04 8.91
CA ASP A 113 41.57 -11.65 10.28
C ASP A 113 42.54 -10.46 10.33
N TRP A 114 43.48 -10.38 9.39
CA TRP A 114 44.32 -9.19 9.25
C TRP A 114 43.50 -7.96 8.82
N LEU A 115 42.56 -8.10 7.87
CA LEU A 115 41.67 -7.00 7.45
C LEU A 115 40.80 -6.50 8.62
N LYS A 116 40.30 -7.40 9.49
CA LYS A 116 39.60 -7.06 10.74
C LYS A 116 40.47 -6.19 11.65
N VAL A 117 41.70 -6.63 11.93
CA VAL A 117 42.63 -5.95 12.84
C VAL A 117 43.08 -4.60 12.27
N ALA A 118 43.36 -4.53 10.95
CA ALA A 118 43.75 -3.30 10.28
C ALA A 118 42.65 -2.22 10.32
N LYS A 119 41.36 -2.60 10.23
CA LYS A 119 40.23 -1.67 10.39
C LYS A 119 40.14 -1.14 11.81
N SER A 120 40.34 -1.99 12.83
CA SER A 120 40.28 -1.62 14.25
C SER A 120 41.44 -0.72 14.72
N ALA A 121 42.60 -0.78 14.04
CA ALA A 121 43.79 -0.02 14.41
C ALA A 121 43.94 1.34 13.68
N GLY A 122 43.06 1.65 12.71
CA GLY A 122 43.05 2.92 11.98
C GLY A 122 42.49 2.79 10.57
N GLY A 123 41.18 3.01 10.40
CA GLY A 123 40.41 2.84 9.15
C GLY A 123 40.81 3.70 7.94
N LEU A 124 41.92 4.45 8.00
CA LEU A 124 42.37 5.37 6.94
C LEU A 124 43.03 4.67 5.74
N ALA A 125 43.54 3.44 5.89
CA ALA A 125 44.38 2.82 4.87
C ALA A 125 43.60 1.98 3.83
N LEU A 126 42.41 1.49 4.17
CA LEU A 126 41.56 0.69 3.28
C LEU A 126 40.84 1.56 2.22
N THR A 127 40.54 2.81 2.57
CA THR A 127 39.75 3.75 1.74
C THR A 127 40.57 4.28 0.56
N ALA A 128 41.85 4.54 0.77
CA ALA A 128 42.82 4.89 -0.27
C ALA A 128 42.90 3.84 -1.40
N PHE A 129 42.69 2.56 -1.07
CA PHE A 129 42.68 1.47 -2.04
C PHE A 129 41.35 1.38 -2.81
N THR A 130 40.22 1.62 -2.16
CA THR A 130 38.89 1.57 -2.81
C THR A 130 38.62 2.76 -3.73
N GLY A 131 39.38 3.86 -3.59
CA GLY A 131 39.18 5.08 -4.39
C GLY A 131 37.89 5.84 -4.06
N ILE A 132 37.29 5.57 -2.90
CA ILE A 132 36.10 6.25 -2.38
C ILE A 132 36.52 6.89 -1.05
N PRO A 133 36.48 8.24 -0.92
CA PRO A 133 36.87 8.93 0.31
C PRO A 133 35.84 8.69 1.43
N THR A 134 36.26 8.51 2.68
CA THR A 134 35.34 8.42 3.83
C THR A 134 34.88 9.80 4.31
N PRO A 135 33.75 9.88 5.03
CA PRO A 135 33.31 11.11 5.71
C PRO A 135 34.41 11.71 6.60
N ASP A 136 35.14 10.88 7.35
CA ASP A 136 36.26 11.32 8.19
C ASP A 136 37.43 11.90 7.39
N GLN A 137 37.69 11.40 6.18
CA GLN A 137 38.75 11.95 5.31
C GLN A 137 38.34 13.29 4.70
N ILE A 138 37.07 13.44 4.33
CA ILE A 138 36.53 14.73 3.87
C ILE A 138 36.59 15.74 5.03
N GLY A 139 36.11 15.34 6.22
CA GLY A 139 36.19 16.15 7.43
C GLY A 139 37.62 16.52 7.81
N ALA A 140 38.59 15.61 7.70
CA ALA A 140 40.01 15.85 7.97
C ALA A 140 40.68 16.78 6.94
N ILE A 141 40.26 16.71 5.67
CA ILE A 141 40.74 17.62 4.62
C ILE A 141 40.16 19.02 4.83
N VAL A 142 38.86 19.11 5.14
CA VAL A 142 38.15 20.36 5.44
C VAL A 142 38.73 21.02 6.69
N SER A 143 38.88 20.28 7.78
CA SER A 143 39.47 20.80 9.02
C SER A 143 40.96 21.14 8.91
N ARG A 144 41.74 20.46 8.04
CA ARG A 144 43.11 20.89 7.70
C ARG A 144 43.15 22.17 6.87
N LEU A 145 42.21 22.33 5.93
CA LEU A 145 42.06 23.55 5.14
C LEU A 145 41.62 24.72 6.03
N GLU A 146 40.64 24.50 6.91
CA GLU A 146 40.22 25.47 7.92
C GLU A 146 41.36 25.79 8.88
N GLY A 147 42.13 24.79 9.33
CA GLY A 147 43.31 24.96 10.18
C GLY A 147 44.45 25.74 9.53
N MET A 148 44.71 25.55 8.23
CA MET A 148 45.71 26.32 7.47
C MET A 148 45.23 27.75 7.15
N LEU A 149 43.93 27.96 7.00
CA LEU A 149 43.35 29.28 6.76
C LEU A 149 43.22 30.11 8.05
N SER A 150 43.10 29.46 9.21
CA SER A 150 42.83 30.14 10.49
C SER A 150 44.08 30.62 11.23
N ASP A 151 45.28 30.09 10.96
CA ASP A 151 46.52 30.64 11.55
C ASP A 151 47.79 30.40 10.70
N PRO A 152 48.14 31.31 9.75
CA PRO A 152 49.31 31.19 8.89
C PRO A 152 50.67 31.38 9.61
N GLY A 153 50.66 31.79 10.88
CA GLY A 153 51.83 32.31 11.60
C GLY A 153 52.61 31.30 12.46
N GLN A 154 52.11 30.09 12.69
CA GLN A 154 52.72 29.14 13.64
C GLN A 154 53.64 28.07 13.01
N LEU A 155 53.94 28.15 11.72
CA LEU A 155 54.70 27.13 11.00
C LEU A 155 56.24 27.18 11.16
N ALA A 156 56.78 27.96 12.09
CA ALA A 156 58.25 28.07 12.23
C ALA A 156 58.75 28.40 13.64
N THR A 157 58.64 27.48 14.59
CA THR A 157 59.47 27.52 15.82
C THR A 157 60.18 26.20 16.06
N LYS A 158 61.51 26.27 16.15
CA LYS A 158 62.47 25.15 16.24
C LYS A 158 62.30 24.26 17.49
N GLU A 159 61.57 24.71 18.51
CA GLU A 159 61.39 23.98 19.77
C GLU A 159 60.34 22.87 19.69
N ASN A 160 59.40 22.93 18.74
CA ASN A 160 58.44 21.83 18.49
C ASN A 160 58.98 20.75 17.54
N LEU A 161 60.12 21.00 16.88
CA LEU A 161 60.70 20.04 15.93
C LEU A 161 61.48 18.93 16.65
N SER A 162 62.10 19.21 17.79
CA SER A 162 62.90 18.21 18.54
C SER A 162 62.02 17.22 19.30
N SER A 163 60.92 17.67 19.92
CA SER A 163 59.94 16.81 20.60
C SER A 163 59.13 15.95 19.61
N ALA A 164 58.89 16.45 18.39
CA ALA A 164 58.30 15.67 17.31
C ALA A 164 59.24 14.54 16.81
N ILE A 165 60.56 14.75 16.81
CA ILE A 165 61.52 13.74 16.33
C ILE A 165 61.73 12.61 17.36
N GLU A 166 61.65 12.88 18.66
CA GLU A 166 61.71 11.84 19.70
C GLU A 166 60.43 11.01 19.78
N GLY A 167 59.25 11.63 19.62
CA GLY A 167 57.96 10.92 19.54
C GLY A 167 57.85 10.01 18.31
N VAL A 168 58.43 10.41 17.18
CA VAL A 168 58.45 9.61 15.94
C VAL A 168 59.39 8.40 16.05
N LYS A 169 60.49 8.47 16.82
CA LYS A 169 61.39 7.32 17.05
C LYS A 169 60.77 6.21 17.89
N ALA A 170 59.82 6.53 18.79
CA ALA A 170 59.12 5.53 19.61
C ALA A 170 58.04 4.75 18.81
N VAL A 171 57.49 5.36 17.75
CA VAL A 171 56.52 4.75 16.83
C VAL A 171 57.21 3.95 15.72
N LEU A 172 58.51 4.18 15.47
CA LEU A 172 59.34 3.47 14.51
C LEU A 172 60.08 2.26 15.12
N LYS A 173 59.39 1.43 15.91
CA LYS A 173 59.80 0.02 16.03
C LYS A 173 59.19 -0.73 14.84
N PRO A 174 59.99 -1.36 13.98
CA PRO A 174 59.48 -2.07 12.82
C PRO A 174 58.84 -3.38 13.27
N SER A 175 57.57 -3.35 13.67
CA SER A 175 56.71 -4.50 13.44
C SER A 175 56.25 -4.41 11.99
N GLU A 176 56.53 -5.44 11.19
CA GLU A 176 56.20 -5.57 9.77
C GLU A 176 54.80 -5.03 9.40
N SER A 177 54.69 -3.72 9.16
CA SER A 177 53.47 -3.11 8.65
C SER A 177 53.46 -3.34 7.15
N LYS A 178 52.96 -4.50 6.73
CA LYS A 178 52.73 -4.81 5.32
C LYS A 178 51.81 -3.75 4.73
N ASN A 179 52.18 -3.21 3.57
CA ASN A 179 51.41 -2.16 2.91
C ASN A 179 50.01 -2.69 2.55
N VAL A 180 48.96 -1.92 2.84
CA VAL A 180 47.56 -2.34 2.59
C VAL A 180 47.30 -2.83 1.16
N PRO A 181 47.84 -2.20 0.09
CA PRO A 181 47.71 -2.73 -1.27
C PRO A 181 48.28 -4.13 -1.47
N GLU A 182 49.42 -4.45 -0.84
CA GLU A 182 50.06 -5.77 -0.94
C GLU A 182 49.21 -6.86 -0.26
N GLU A 183 48.54 -6.53 0.84
CA GLU A 183 47.67 -7.47 1.55
C GLU A 183 46.36 -7.72 0.80
N VAL A 184 45.79 -6.70 0.14
CA VAL A 184 44.63 -6.91 -0.72
C VAL A 184 45.01 -7.74 -1.95
N ASP A 185 46.16 -7.52 -2.57
CA ASP A 185 46.67 -8.36 -3.65
C ASP A 185 46.95 -9.80 -3.19
N ALA A 186 47.50 -9.95 -1.98
CA ALA A 186 47.72 -11.26 -1.37
C ALA A 186 46.40 -12.00 -1.08
N PHE A 187 45.37 -11.29 -0.62
CA PHE A 187 44.02 -11.84 -0.46
C PHE A 187 43.46 -12.31 -1.82
N ARG A 188 43.56 -11.47 -2.87
CA ARG A 188 43.10 -11.84 -4.22
C ARG A 188 43.78 -13.10 -4.73
N LYS A 189 45.11 -13.20 -4.59
CA LYS A 189 45.87 -14.39 -4.98
C LYS A 189 45.47 -15.63 -4.17
N ALA A 190 45.30 -15.49 -2.86
CA ALA A 190 44.86 -16.59 -2.00
C ALA A 190 43.46 -17.07 -2.39
N PHE A 191 42.54 -16.14 -2.68
CA PHE A 191 41.18 -16.45 -3.11
C PHE A 191 41.13 -17.08 -4.52
N ASP A 192 41.93 -16.59 -5.45
CA ASP A 192 42.04 -17.16 -6.81
C ASP A 192 42.61 -18.60 -6.80
N ASN A 193 43.57 -18.86 -5.91
CA ASN A 193 44.07 -20.21 -5.63
C ASN A 193 43.00 -21.09 -5.00
N LEU A 194 42.23 -20.56 -4.04
CA LEU A 194 41.13 -21.29 -3.42
C LEU A 194 40.07 -21.71 -4.46
N LEU A 195 39.72 -20.84 -5.41
CA LEU A 195 38.80 -21.19 -6.51
C LEU A 195 39.39 -22.27 -7.44
N LYS A 196 40.70 -22.20 -7.74
CA LYS A 196 41.39 -23.24 -8.54
C LYS A 196 41.36 -24.60 -7.83
N GLU A 197 41.70 -24.64 -6.55
CA GLU A 197 41.70 -25.88 -5.76
C GLU A 197 40.28 -26.43 -5.58
N ALA A 198 39.26 -25.57 -5.59
CA ALA A 198 37.86 -25.96 -5.56
C ALA A 198 37.34 -26.56 -6.88
N GLY A 199 38.09 -26.42 -7.99
CA GLY A 199 37.61 -26.74 -9.33
C GLY A 199 36.41 -25.87 -9.72
N VAL A 200 36.49 -24.57 -9.43
CA VAL A 200 35.47 -23.58 -9.79
C VAL A 200 36.04 -22.66 -10.87
N ASP A 201 35.46 -22.74 -12.07
CA ASP A 201 35.84 -21.92 -13.22
C ASP A 201 35.15 -20.56 -13.18
N GLN A 202 34.01 -20.45 -12.50
CA GLN A 202 33.34 -19.17 -12.24
C GLN A 202 32.58 -19.18 -10.91
N LEU A 203 32.79 -18.18 -10.08
CA LEU A 203 31.99 -17.90 -8.89
C LEU A 203 30.94 -16.84 -9.21
N VAL A 204 29.66 -17.18 -9.08
CA VAL A 204 28.54 -16.24 -9.23
C VAL A 204 27.91 -16.00 -7.85
N VAL A 205 27.95 -14.76 -7.37
CA VAL A 205 27.34 -14.37 -6.08
C VAL A 205 26.08 -13.55 -6.35
N LEU A 206 24.94 -14.10 -5.98
CA LEU A 206 23.64 -13.44 -6.05
C LEU A 206 23.39 -12.69 -4.74
N ILE A 207 23.23 -11.38 -4.81
CA ILE A 207 23.04 -10.51 -3.64
C ILE A 207 21.60 -9.98 -3.66
N ASP A 208 20.87 -10.25 -2.59
CA ASP A 208 19.46 -9.86 -2.45
C ASP A 208 19.19 -9.05 -1.17
N ASP A 209 18.02 -8.41 -1.13
CA ASP A 209 17.48 -7.62 -0.02
C ASP A 209 18.39 -6.47 0.48
N LEU A 210 19.26 -5.94 -0.39
CA LEU A 210 20.05 -4.74 -0.05
C LEU A 210 19.18 -3.52 0.24
N ASP A 211 18.02 -3.42 -0.41
CA ASP A 211 17.04 -2.35 -0.21
C ASP A 211 16.31 -2.43 1.15
N ARG A 212 16.52 -3.51 1.92
CA ARG A 212 16.04 -3.65 3.31
C ARG A 212 17.11 -3.37 4.37
N CYS A 213 18.37 -3.27 3.97
CA CYS A 213 19.48 -2.98 4.85
C CYS A 213 19.42 -1.54 5.40
N LEU A 214 20.05 -1.32 6.55
CA LEU A 214 20.41 0.04 6.96
C LEU A 214 21.38 0.66 5.92
N PRO A 215 21.34 2.00 5.73
CA PRO A 215 22.21 2.71 4.79
C PRO A 215 23.67 2.27 4.83
N ASP A 216 24.28 2.25 6.01
CA ASP A 216 25.69 1.92 6.16
C ASP A 216 25.96 0.47 5.75
N THR A 217 25.11 -0.48 6.16
CA THR A 217 25.21 -1.89 5.77
C THR A 217 25.06 -2.08 4.25
N ALA A 218 24.17 -1.35 3.60
CA ALA A 218 23.97 -1.42 2.14
C ALA A 218 25.23 -0.96 1.40
N ILE A 219 25.79 0.20 1.80
CA ILE A 219 27.00 0.75 1.20
C ILE A 219 28.21 -0.12 1.48
N GLU A 220 28.40 -0.58 2.72
CA GLU A 220 29.47 -1.50 3.07
C GLU A 220 29.41 -2.78 2.23
N THR A 221 28.21 -3.36 2.04
CA THR A 221 28.04 -4.55 1.20
C THR A 221 28.41 -4.26 -0.27
N LEU A 222 27.98 -3.12 -0.81
CA LEU A 222 28.34 -2.71 -2.17
C LEU A 222 29.85 -2.46 -2.35
N GLU A 223 30.51 -1.89 -1.33
CA GLU A 223 31.96 -1.72 -1.33
C GLU A 223 32.70 -3.06 -1.21
N ALA A 224 32.14 -4.01 -0.47
CA ALA A 224 32.70 -5.36 -0.36
C ALA A 224 32.68 -6.09 -1.70
N ILE A 225 31.59 -5.97 -2.48
CA ILE A 225 31.51 -6.48 -3.85
C ILE A 225 32.70 -5.97 -4.66
N ARG A 226 32.98 -4.66 -4.59
CA ARG A 226 34.08 -4.06 -5.35
C ARG A 226 35.45 -4.63 -4.98
N LEU A 227 35.67 -5.05 -3.73
CA LEU A 227 36.93 -5.71 -3.34
C LEU A 227 37.13 -7.04 -4.10
N PHE A 228 36.04 -7.76 -4.36
CA PHE A 228 36.03 -9.03 -5.09
C PHE A 228 35.99 -8.91 -6.61
N VAL A 229 35.37 -7.86 -7.16
CA VAL A 229 35.23 -7.63 -8.62
C VAL A 229 36.57 -7.41 -9.35
N PHE A 230 37.70 -7.45 -8.65
CA PHE A 230 39.03 -7.48 -9.26
C PHE A 230 39.70 -8.86 -9.20
N THR A 231 39.04 -9.87 -8.66
CA THR A 231 39.47 -11.26 -8.70
C THR A 231 38.92 -11.89 -9.97
N ALA A 232 39.79 -12.50 -10.78
CA ALA A 232 39.38 -13.23 -11.98
C ALA A 232 38.32 -14.28 -11.63
N ARG A 233 37.44 -14.60 -12.58
CA ARG A 233 36.40 -15.65 -12.44
C ARG A 233 35.31 -15.36 -11.40
N THR A 234 35.06 -14.09 -11.06
CA THR A 234 34.01 -13.72 -10.10
C THR A 234 32.95 -12.81 -10.73
N ALA A 235 31.68 -13.13 -10.54
CA ALA A 235 30.56 -12.31 -10.99
C ALA A 235 29.59 -12.05 -9.84
N PHE A 236 29.08 -10.83 -9.76
CA PHE A 236 28.09 -10.42 -8.77
C PHE A 236 26.81 -10.02 -9.48
N VAL A 237 25.68 -10.56 -9.04
CA VAL A 237 24.35 -10.13 -9.50
C VAL A 237 23.61 -9.53 -8.31
N VAL A 238 23.34 -8.23 -8.37
CA VAL A 238 22.86 -7.44 -7.25
C VAL A 238 21.40 -7.03 -7.49
N ALA A 239 20.48 -7.59 -6.73
CA ALA A 239 19.09 -7.15 -6.70
C ALA A 239 18.91 -5.99 -5.71
N ALA A 240 18.49 -4.82 -6.21
CA ALA A 240 18.23 -3.66 -5.36
C ALA A 240 17.23 -2.69 -5.97
N ASP A 241 16.50 -1.98 -5.11
CA ASP A 241 15.74 -0.78 -5.49
C ASP A 241 16.70 0.42 -5.61
N GLU A 242 16.79 1.02 -6.80
CA GLU A 242 17.68 2.16 -7.08
C GLU A 242 17.42 3.33 -6.13
N ALA A 243 16.16 3.63 -5.82
CA ALA A 243 15.81 4.77 -4.97
C ALA A 243 16.26 4.55 -3.52
N MET A 244 16.22 3.30 -3.04
CA MET A 244 16.71 2.97 -1.70
C MET A 244 18.23 3.03 -1.62
N ILE A 245 18.94 2.60 -2.67
CA ILE A 245 20.39 2.74 -2.70
C ILE A 245 20.80 4.21 -2.83
N GLU A 246 20.11 5.02 -3.66
CA GLU A 246 20.35 6.47 -3.73
C GLU A 246 20.18 7.12 -2.34
N TYR A 247 19.14 6.72 -1.60
CA TYR A 247 18.95 7.17 -0.22
C TYR A 247 20.09 6.75 0.70
N ALA A 248 20.55 5.50 0.62
CA ALA A 248 21.65 4.98 1.41
C ALA A 248 22.96 5.77 1.16
N VAL A 249 23.27 6.05 -0.11
CA VAL A 249 24.46 6.84 -0.49
C VAL A 249 24.38 8.25 0.09
N ARG A 250 23.23 8.92 -0.03
CA ARG A 250 23.05 10.29 0.51
C ARG A 250 23.23 10.35 2.02
N LYS A 251 22.74 9.35 2.74
CA LYS A 251 22.88 9.32 4.20
C LYS A 251 24.31 9.00 4.63
N HIS A 252 25.03 8.18 3.88
CA HIS A 252 26.42 7.86 4.14
C HIS A 252 27.37 9.05 3.82
N PHE A 253 27.01 9.91 2.85
CA PHE A 253 27.80 11.08 2.45
C PHE A 253 26.99 12.39 2.60
N PRO A 254 26.84 12.93 3.83
CA PRO A 254 25.98 14.09 4.09
C PRO A 254 26.52 15.42 3.53
N ASP A 255 27.84 15.58 3.39
CA ASP A 255 28.50 16.85 3.02
C ASP A 255 28.80 16.98 1.51
N LEU A 256 27.96 16.39 0.64
CA LEU A 256 28.16 16.48 -0.81
C LEU A 256 27.93 17.93 -1.29
N PRO A 257 28.86 18.53 -2.06
CA PRO A 257 28.75 19.92 -2.51
C PRO A 257 27.51 20.13 -3.40
N ASP A 258 26.72 21.16 -3.09
CA ASP A 258 25.47 21.55 -3.79
C ASP A 258 25.66 21.85 -5.30
N THR A 259 26.90 21.97 -5.77
CA THR A 259 27.27 22.39 -7.14
C THR A 259 27.15 21.27 -8.18
N THR A 260 27.18 20.00 -7.76
CA THR A 260 26.70 18.86 -8.54
C THR A 260 25.40 18.42 -7.90
N GLY A 261 24.26 18.59 -8.57
CA GLY A 261 22.96 18.31 -7.95
C GLY A 261 22.97 16.95 -7.21
N PRO A 262 22.42 16.83 -5.99
CA PRO A 262 22.54 15.63 -5.14
C PRO A 262 21.91 14.34 -5.72
N ARG A 263 21.29 14.42 -6.90
CA ARG A 263 20.85 13.26 -7.69
C ARG A 263 21.96 12.66 -8.55
N ASP A 264 22.92 13.46 -9.01
CA ASP A 264 23.94 13.01 -9.96
C ASP A 264 25.04 12.20 -9.26
N TYR A 265 25.44 12.57 -8.04
CA TYR A 265 26.49 11.83 -7.31
C TYR A 265 26.08 10.39 -6.98
N ALA A 266 24.87 10.18 -6.46
CA ALA A 266 24.41 8.85 -6.07
C ALA A 266 24.28 7.91 -7.28
N ARG A 267 23.84 8.43 -8.42
CA ARG A 267 23.82 7.69 -9.69
C ARG A 267 25.23 7.39 -10.20
N ASN A 268 26.12 8.37 -10.20
CA ASN A 268 27.53 8.16 -10.58
C ASN A 268 28.23 7.15 -9.66
N TYR A 269 27.85 7.11 -8.37
CA TYR A 269 28.35 6.13 -7.41
C TYR A 269 27.86 4.71 -7.78
N LEU A 270 26.57 4.57 -8.08
CA LEU A 270 25.98 3.30 -8.55
C LEU A 270 26.59 2.83 -9.88
N GLU A 271 26.75 3.71 -10.86
CA GLU A 271 27.35 3.40 -12.17
C GLU A 271 28.79 2.89 -12.04
N LYS A 272 29.55 3.35 -11.03
CA LYS A 272 30.90 2.84 -10.75
C LYS A 272 30.92 1.45 -10.12
N LEU A 273 29.84 1.06 -9.46
CA LEU A 273 29.74 -0.23 -8.75
C LEU A 273 29.05 -1.29 -9.60
N ILE A 274 28.04 -0.89 -10.36
CA ILE A 274 27.21 -1.74 -11.21
C ILE A 274 27.60 -1.46 -12.66
N GLN A 275 28.27 -2.44 -13.27
CA GLN A 275 28.78 -2.31 -14.63
C GLN A 275 27.70 -2.57 -15.69
N VAL A 276 26.76 -3.47 -15.39
CA VAL A 276 25.68 -3.86 -16.31
C VAL A 276 24.32 -3.77 -15.61
N PRO A 277 23.54 -2.70 -15.82
CA PRO A 277 22.22 -2.57 -15.20
C PRO A 277 21.12 -3.22 -16.03
N PHE A 278 20.32 -4.09 -15.41
CA PHE A 278 19.04 -4.59 -15.91
C PHE A 278 17.90 -4.02 -15.09
N ARG A 279 16.85 -3.50 -15.74
CA ARG A 279 15.66 -2.99 -15.05
C ARG A 279 14.45 -3.87 -15.37
N ILE A 280 13.78 -4.34 -14.32
CA ILE A 280 12.51 -5.06 -14.46
C ILE A 280 11.42 -4.04 -14.81
N PRO A 281 10.71 -4.20 -15.94
CA PRO A 281 9.66 -3.28 -16.34
C PRO A 281 8.42 -3.44 -15.44
N ALA A 282 7.68 -2.35 -15.25
CA ALA A 282 6.36 -2.40 -14.64
C ALA A 282 5.36 -3.09 -15.59
N LEU A 283 4.39 -3.82 -15.05
CA LEU A 283 3.38 -4.50 -15.86
C LEU A 283 2.41 -3.50 -16.49
N GLY A 284 2.17 -3.65 -17.80
CA GLY A 284 1.07 -3.00 -18.49
C GLY A 284 -0.29 -3.65 -18.19
N GLU A 285 -1.33 -3.16 -18.86
CA GLU A 285 -2.69 -3.68 -18.69
C GLU A 285 -2.83 -5.14 -19.16
N THR A 286 -2.31 -5.44 -20.35
CA THR A 286 -2.35 -6.80 -20.93
C THR A 286 -1.60 -7.79 -20.05
N GLU A 287 -0.39 -7.43 -19.60
CA GLU A 287 0.40 -8.27 -18.71
C GLU A 287 -0.28 -8.45 -17.36
N THR A 288 -0.90 -7.40 -16.80
CA THR A 288 -1.66 -7.47 -15.56
C THR A 288 -2.85 -8.42 -15.68
N ARG A 289 -3.61 -8.36 -16.78
CA ARG A 289 -4.74 -9.27 -17.03
C ARG A 289 -4.27 -10.73 -17.14
N ILE A 290 -3.23 -10.97 -17.93
CA ILE A 290 -2.65 -12.32 -18.04
C ILE A 290 -2.21 -12.81 -16.66
N TYR A 291 -1.53 -11.97 -15.89
CA TYR A 291 -1.03 -12.33 -14.57
C TYR A 291 -2.16 -12.64 -13.57
N VAL A 292 -3.18 -11.79 -13.50
CA VAL A 292 -4.37 -12.03 -12.64
C VAL A 292 -5.06 -13.33 -13.04
N THR A 293 -5.21 -13.59 -14.34
CA THR A 293 -5.82 -14.83 -14.82
C THR A 293 -5.00 -16.06 -14.39
N LEU A 294 -3.68 -16.02 -14.56
CA LEU A 294 -2.79 -17.11 -14.15
C LEU A 294 -2.79 -17.34 -12.63
N LEU A 295 -2.81 -16.28 -11.82
CA LEU A 295 -2.86 -16.39 -10.36
C LEU A 295 -4.17 -17.05 -9.89
N LEU A 296 -5.31 -16.59 -10.41
CA LEU A 296 -6.61 -17.11 -10.03
C LEU A 296 -6.84 -18.52 -10.58
N ALA A 297 -6.43 -18.81 -11.81
CA ALA A 297 -6.52 -20.16 -12.37
C ALA A 297 -5.62 -21.14 -11.62
N GLY A 298 -4.39 -20.75 -11.28
CA GLY A 298 -3.47 -21.57 -10.48
C GLY A 298 -4.02 -21.82 -9.07
N ALA A 299 -4.73 -20.84 -8.49
CA ALA A 299 -5.41 -21.02 -7.21
C ALA A 299 -6.59 -22.00 -7.24
N GLU A 300 -7.21 -22.26 -8.39
CA GLU A 300 -8.32 -23.22 -8.50
C GLU A 300 -7.84 -24.61 -8.97
N LEU A 301 -6.80 -24.65 -9.80
CA LEU A 301 -6.29 -25.88 -10.41
C LEU A 301 -5.17 -26.54 -9.60
N GLY A 302 -4.37 -25.74 -8.90
CA GLY A 302 -3.10 -26.17 -8.29
C GLY A 302 -1.91 -25.98 -9.24
N GLU A 303 -0.74 -25.71 -8.67
CA GLU A 303 0.48 -25.40 -9.43
C GLU A 303 1.04 -26.60 -10.21
N GLU A 304 0.73 -27.82 -9.78
CA GLU A 304 1.20 -29.07 -10.39
C GLU A 304 0.27 -29.59 -11.51
N ASP A 305 -0.84 -28.90 -11.79
CA ASP A 305 -1.78 -29.32 -12.83
C ASP A 305 -1.14 -29.22 -14.24
N PRO A 306 -1.16 -30.29 -15.06
CA PRO A 306 -0.59 -30.26 -16.40
C PRO A 306 -1.23 -29.23 -17.32
N GLY A 307 -2.56 -29.02 -17.20
CA GLY A 307 -3.27 -28.01 -17.96
C GLY A 307 -2.87 -26.59 -17.56
N TYR A 308 -2.61 -26.36 -16.27
CA TYR A 308 -2.06 -25.09 -15.80
C TYR A 308 -0.68 -24.80 -16.40
N SER A 309 0.19 -25.82 -16.50
CA SER A 309 1.48 -25.69 -17.18
C SER A 309 1.33 -25.31 -18.67
N GLU A 310 0.38 -25.91 -19.39
CA GLU A 310 0.06 -25.52 -20.77
C GLU A 310 -0.52 -24.10 -20.87
N LEU A 311 -1.32 -23.69 -19.90
CA LEU A 311 -1.86 -22.33 -19.83
C LEU A 311 -0.74 -21.29 -19.66
N ILE A 312 0.25 -21.57 -18.80
CA ILE A 312 1.44 -20.72 -18.64
C ILE A 312 2.19 -20.60 -19.97
N LYS A 313 2.37 -21.70 -20.73
CA LYS A 313 3.01 -21.65 -22.06
C LYS A 313 2.24 -20.76 -23.03
N ALA A 314 0.91 -20.90 -23.08
CA ALA A 314 0.05 -20.08 -23.94
C ALA A 314 0.07 -18.59 -23.55
N ALA A 315 0.18 -18.29 -22.25
CA ALA A 315 0.34 -16.94 -21.73
C ALA A 315 1.70 -16.35 -22.07
N ARG A 316 2.80 -17.11 -21.88
CA ARG A 316 4.16 -16.68 -22.23
C ARG A 316 4.29 -16.33 -23.71
N ALA A 317 3.62 -17.08 -24.59
CA ALA A 317 3.61 -16.76 -26.03
C ALA A 317 3.07 -15.34 -26.32
N ARG A 318 2.07 -14.89 -25.56
CA ARG A 318 1.50 -13.54 -25.66
C ARG A 318 2.37 -12.49 -24.98
N LEU A 319 2.94 -12.81 -23.81
CA LEU A 319 3.84 -11.92 -23.08
C LEU A 319 5.16 -11.61 -23.81
N LYS A 320 5.50 -12.36 -24.86
CA LYS A 320 6.61 -12.02 -25.77
C LYS A 320 6.31 -10.80 -26.64
N ARG A 321 5.03 -10.48 -26.87
CA ARG A 321 4.58 -9.38 -27.74
C ARG A 321 3.41 -8.61 -27.12
N PRO A 322 3.61 -7.99 -25.94
CA PRO A 322 2.53 -7.30 -25.23
C PRO A 322 1.92 -6.13 -26.02
N TRP A 323 2.68 -5.53 -26.95
CA TRP A 323 2.20 -4.44 -27.83
C TRP A 323 1.13 -4.88 -28.84
N GLU A 324 1.01 -6.18 -29.14
CA GLU A 324 -0.11 -6.71 -29.93
C GLU A 324 -1.43 -6.69 -29.15
N SER A 325 -1.37 -6.43 -27.82
CA SER A 325 -2.52 -6.33 -26.92
C SER A 325 -3.45 -7.55 -26.97
N ALA A 326 -2.90 -8.72 -27.30
CA ALA A 326 -3.63 -9.96 -27.42
C ALA A 326 -3.91 -10.55 -26.02
N PRO A 327 -5.19 -10.58 -25.57
CA PRO A 327 -5.52 -11.14 -24.26
C PRO A 327 -5.39 -12.66 -24.26
N LEU A 328 -5.28 -13.25 -23.06
CA LEU A 328 -5.50 -14.68 -22.86
C LEU A 328 -6.99 -14.96 -22.94
N ASP A 329 -7.47 -15.32 -24.13
CA ASP A 329 -8.90 -15.46 -24.43
C ASP A 329 -9.47 -16.83 -24.05
N ARG A 330 -10.79 -16.96 -24.13
CA ARG A 330 -11.50 -18.21 -23.83
C ARG A 330 -11.03 -19.37 -24.70
N ALA A 331 -10.67 -19.11 -25.96
CA ALA A 331 -10.16 -20.12 -26.88
C ALA A 331 -8.82 -20.68 -26.40
N ALA A 332 -7.87 -19.83 -26.00
CA ALA A 332 -6.60 -20.26 -25.45
C ALA A 332 -6.75 -21.03 -24.14
N ILE A 333 -7.63 -20.57 -23.24
CA ILE A 333 -7.93 -21.28 -21.98
C ILE A 333 -8.51 -22.66 -22.26
N SER A 334 -9.45 -22.76 -23.20
CA SER A 334 -10.09 -24.03 -23.55
C SER A 334 -9.11 -25.00 -24.20
N ALA A 335 -8.22 -24.49 -25.07
CA ALA A 335 -7.18 -25.29 -25.68
C ALA A 335 -6.17 -25.83 -24.66
N ALA A 336 -5.81 -25.03 -23.64
CA ALA A 336 -4.85 -25.43 -22.61
C ALA A 336 -5.46 -26.36 -21.53
N LEU A 337 -6.68 -26.08 -21.08
CA LEU A 337 -7.29 -26.76 -19.93
C LEU A 337 -8.31 -27.85 -20.28
N GLY A 338 -8.78 -27.92 -21.53
CA GLY A 338 -9.80 -28.87 -21.96
C GLY A 338 -11.03 -28.87 -21.04
N GLN A 339 -11.33 -29.99 -20.40
CA GLN A 339 -12.48 -30.14 -19.50
C GLN A 339 -12.39 -29.25 -18.24
N ASN A 340 -11.19 -28.85 -17.83
CA ASN A 340 -10.97 -27.95 -16.69
C ASN A 340 -11.14 -26.46 -17.04
N ALA A 341 -11.43 -26.10 -18.30
CA ALA A 341 -11.57 -24.71 -18.72
C ALA A 341 -12.62 -23.92 -17.92
N ASN A 342 -13.68 -24.60 -17.46
CA ASN A 342 -14.71 -23.99 -16.61
C ASN A 342 -14.16 -23.46 -15.28
N LYS A 343 -13.12 -24.09 -14.72
CA LYS A 343 -12.48 -23.65 -13.47
C LYS A 343 -11.74 -22.31 -13.63
N ALA A 344 -11.19 -22.04 -14.82
CA ALA A 344 -10.52 -20.78 -15.14
C ALA A 344 -11.47 -19.70 -15.69
N HIS A 345 -12.75 -20.02 -15.91
CA HIS A 345 -13.68 -19.08 -16.52
C HIS A 345 -13.95 -17.85 -15.64
N ASN A 346 -14.14 -18.08 -14.33
CA ASN A 346 -14.31 -16.99 -13.36
C ASN A 346 -13.05 -16.14 -13.23
N ALA A 347 -11.86 -16.76 -13.33
CA ALA A 347 -10.59 -16.06 -13.32
C ALA A 347 -10.47 -15.08 -14.50
N LEU A 348 -10.85 -15.53 -15.71
CA LEU A 348 -10.86 -14.68 -16.90
C LEU A 348 -11.83 -13.50 -16.75
N ILE A 349 -13.07 -13.75 -16.33
CA ILE A 349 -14.08 -12.70 -16.16
C ILE A 349 -13.60 -11.65 -15.15
N LEU A 350 -13.10 -12.09 -13.99
CA LEU A 350 -12.61 -11.17 -12.96
C LEU A 350 -11.40 -10.38 -13.46
N SER A 351 -10.47 -11.03 -14.13
CA SER A 351 -9.30 -10.39 -14.75
C SER A 351 -9.70 -9.30 -15.74
N ASP A 352 -10.65 -9.57 -16.63
CA ASP A 352 -11.12 -8.61 -17.63
C ASP A 352 -11.82 -7.41 -16.98
N GLN A 353 -12.50 -7.63 -15.87
CA GLN A 353 -13.19 -6.57 -15.12
C GLN A 353 -12.21 -5.69 -14.34
N ILE A 354 -11.31 -6.28 -13.56
CA ILE A 354 -10.47 -5.53 -12.63
C ILE A 354 -9.12 -5.12 -13.23
N GLY A 355 -8.65 -5.83 -14.25
CA GLY A 355 -7.32 -5.71 -14.84
C GLY A 355 -6.92 -4.28 -15.21
N PRO A 356 -7.74 -3.49 -15.94
CA PRO A 356 -7.38 -2.14 -16.35
C PRO A 356 -7.12 -1.19 -15.17
N ILE A 357 -8.06 -1.13 -14.21
CA ILE A 357 -7.92 -0.26 -13.03
C ILE A 357 -6.84 -0.78 -12.10
N LEU A 358 -6.74 -2.11 -11.94
CA LEU A 358 -5.73 -2.71 -11.09
C LEU A 358 -4.33 -2.47 -11.63
N ALA A 359 -4.12 -2.52 -12.95
CA ALA A 359 -2.84 -2.20 -13.59
C ALA A 359 -2.42 -0.76 -13.30
N SER A 360 -3.32 0.21 -13.55
CA SER A 360 -3.06 1.63 -13.31
C SER A 360 -2.87 1.93 -11.82
N GLY A 361 -3.76 1.45 -10.96
CA GLY A 361 -3.74 1.70 -9.52
C GLY A 361 -2.56 1.02 -8.81
N ALA A 362 -2.20 -0.20 -9.22
CA ALA A 362 -1.02 -0.89 -8.70
C ALA A 362 0.28 -0.42 -9.33
N LYS A 363 0.23 0.49 -10.33
CA LYS A 363 1.37 0.95 -11.13
C LYS A 363 2.18 -0.22 -11.70
N GLY A 364 1.50 -1.27 -12.14
CA GLY A 364 2.12 -2.48 -12.68
C GLY A 364 2.93 -3.31 -11.68
N ASN A 365 2.76 -3.13 -10.36
CA ASN A 365 3.52 -3.87 -9.35
C ASN A 365 2.90 -5.26 -9.03
N PRO A 366 3.59 -6.38 -9.31
CA PRO A 366 3.06 -7.73 -9.11
C PRO A 366 2.64 -8.04 -7.68
N ARG A 367 3.43 -7.59 -6.69
CA ARG A 367 3.11 -7.79 -5.27
C ARG A 367 1.82 -7.08 -4.87
N GLN A 368 1.61 -5.86 -5.36
CA GLN A 368 0.40 -5.11 -5.06
C GLN A 368 -0.85 -5.75 -5.68
N ILE A 369 -0.69 -6.36 -6.87
CA ILE A 369 -1.72 -7.17 -7.54
C ILE A 369 -2.05 -8.41 -6.70
N LYS A 370 -1.05 -9.22 -6.31
CA LYS A 370 -1.27 -10.38 -5.42
C LYS A 370 -1.95 -9.99 -4.11
N ARG A 371 -1.49 -8.91 -3.46
CA ARG A 371 -2.10 -8.40 -2.23
C ARG A 371 -3.57 -8.02 -2.42
N PHE A 372 -3.91 -7.36 -3.52
CA PHE A 372 -5.30 -7.03 -3.84
C PHE A 372 -6.17 -8.30 -3.94
N LEU A 373 -5.71 -9.28 -4.73
CA LEU A 373 -6.43 -10.54 -4.93
C LEU A 373 -6.56 -11.34 -3.63
N ASN A 374 -5.52 -11.39 -2.81
CA ASN A 374 -5.57 -12.03 -1.50
C ASN A 374 -6.60 -11.37 -0.58
N THR A 375 -6.60 -10.04 -0.49
CA THR A 375 -7.60 -9.32 0.31
C THR A 375 -9.02 -9.59 -0.22
N LEU A 376 -9.20 -9.65 -1.54
CA LEU A 376 -10.49 -9.92 -2.17
C LEU A 376 -11.03 -11.31 -1.78
N LEU A 377 -10.20 -12.35 -1.96
CA LEU A 377 -10.55 -13.74 -1.64
C LEU A 377 -10.77 -13.94 -0.13
N LEU A 378 -9.95 -13.30 0.72
CA LEU A 378 -10.12 -13.35 2.17
C LEU A 378 -11.42 -12.70 2.61
N ARG A 379 -11.79 -11.55 2.04
CA ARG A 379 -13.04 -10.85 2.39
C ARG A 379 -14.27 -11.65 1.97
N GLN A 380 -14.25 -12.28 0.80
CA GLN A 380 -15.32 -13.19 0.40
C GLN A 380 -15.46 -14.36 1.39
N LYS A 381 -14.35 -15.04 1.72
CA LYS A 381 -14.36 -16.15 2.68
C LYS A 381 -14.82 -15.73 4.07
N MET A 382 -14.46 -14.53 4.51
CA MET A 382 -14.95 -13.97 5.77
C MET A 382 -16.45 -13.69 5.73
N ALA A 383 -17.00 -13.22 4.60
CA ALA A 383 -18.43 -13.02 4.44
C ALA A 383 -19.20 -14.35 4.48
N GLU A 384 -18.69 -15.38 3.79
CA GLU A 384 -19.21 -16.75 3.84
C GLU A 384 -19.21 -17.29 5.27
N ALA A 385 -18.07 -17.17 5.98
CA ALA A 385 -17.94 -17.64 7.36
C ALA A 385 -18.83 -16.87 8.35
N ARG A 386 -19.19 -15.62 8.04
CA ARG A 386 -20.11 -14.79 8.84
C ARG A 386 -21.59 -14.99 8.46
N GLY A 387 -21.89 -15.82 7.46
CA GLY A 387 -23.25 -16.18 7.08
C GLY A 387 -23.96 -15.21 6.13
N PHE A 388 -23.25 -14.26 5.52
CA PHE A 388 -23.82 -13.34 4.50
C PHE A 388 -23.10 -13.45 3.14
N GLY A 389 -22.36 -14.54 2.91
CA GLY A 389 -21.61 -14.76 1.67
C GLY A 389 -22.49 -14.72 0.42
N ASP A 390 -23.73 -15.21 0.51
CA ASP A 390 -24.69 -15.22 -0.62
C ASP A 390 -25.10 -13.82 -1.08
N GLU A 391 -24.94 -12.81 -0.22
CA GLU A 391 -25.20 -11.40 -0.55
C GLU A 391 -24.02 -10.74 -1.29
N ILE A 392 -22.84 -11.37 -1.28
CA ILE A 392 -21.60 -10.84 -1.84
C ILE A 392 -21.28 -11.50 -3.17
N LYS A 393 -21.35 -10.71 -4.24
CA LYS A 393 -20.83 -11.11 -5.55
C LYS A 393 -19.38 -10.64 -5.70
N LEU A 394 -18.48 -11.59 -5.94
CA LEU A 394 -17.04 -11.35 -6.05
C LEU A 394 -16.67 -10.21 -7.04
N PRO A 395 -17.27 -10.10 -8.24
CA PRO A 395 -17.04 -8.96 -9.14
C PRO A 395 -17.39 -7.58 -8.55
N ILE A 396 -18.51 -7.49 -7.83
CA ILE A 396 -18.99 -6.25 -7.21
C ILE A 396 -18.06 -5.86 -6.07
N LEU A 397 -17.70 -6.84 -5.22
CA LEU A 397 -16.73 -6.64 -4.16
C LEU A 397 -15.39 -6.14 -4.71
N ALA A 398 -14.90 -6.74 -5.79
CA ALA A 398 -13.64 -6.33 -6.41
C ALA A 398 -13.71 -4.88 -6.93
N LYS A 399 -14.79 -4.50 -7.63
CA LYS A 399 -14.97 -3.12 -8.09
C LYS A 399 -15.03 -2.11 -6.95
N LEU A 400 -15.72 -2.42 -5.85
CA LEU A 400 -15.75 -1.55 -4.66
C LEU A 400 -14.38 -1.47 -3.98
N MET A 401 -13.64 -2.57 -3.91
CA MET A 401 -12.28 -2.60 -3.37
C MET A 401 -11.29 -1.78 -4.21
N LEU A 402 -11.48 -1.71 -5.53
CA LEU A 402 -10.69 -0.81 -6.38
C LEU A 402 -10.95 0.65 -6.01
N ALA A 403 -12.20 1.04 -5.75
CA ALA A 403 -12.53 2.38 -5.27
C ALA A 403 -11.94 2.63 -3.87
N GLU A 404 -12.13 1.71 -2.92
CA GLU A 404 -11.57 1.82 -1.55
C GLU A 404 -10.05 2.07 -1.58
N ARG A 405 -9.35 1.36 -2.47
CA ARG A 405 -7.89 1.38 -2.51
C ARG A 405 -7.31 2.56 -3.29
N PHE A 406 -7.91 2.92 -4.42
CA PHE A 406 -7.33 3.88 -5.36
C PHE A 406 -8.12 5.19 -5.46
N LEU A 407 -9.38 5.20 -5.02
CA LEU A 407 -10.29 6.36 -5.03
C LEU A 407 -10.98 6.51 -3.66
N PRO A 408 -10.24 6.67 -2.55
CA PRO A 408 -10.79 6.61 -1.19
C PRO A 408 -11.88 7.65 -0.94
N SER A 409 -11.78 8.84 -1.54
CA SER A 409 -12.82 9.88 -1.45
C SER A 409 -14.14 9.43 -2.07
N LEU A 410 -14.08 8.88 -3.29
CA LEU A 410 -15.26 8.31 -3.96
C LEU A 410 -15.88 7.19 -3.12
N PHE A 411 -15.05 6.27 -2.63
CA PHE A 411 -15.51 5.17 -1.80
C PHE A 411 -16.21 5.64 -0.53
N ASP A 412 -15.64 6.61 0.19
CA ASP A 412 -16.23 7.18 1.39
C ASP A 412 -17.56 7.89 1.11
N GLN A 413 -17.67 8.61 -0.01
CA GLN A 413 -18.91 9.24 -0.45
C GLN A 413 -19.99 8.19 -0.79
N ILE A 414 -19.65 7.14 -1.53
CA ILE A 414 -20.54 6.00 -1.82
C ILE A 414 -21.00 5.34 -0.51
N ALA A 415 -20.06 5.06 0.40
CA ALA A 415 -20.34 4.42 1.68
C ALA A 415 -21.31 5.25 2.52
N THR A 416 -21.07 6.55 2.61
CA THR A 416 -21.93 7.49 3.36
C THR A 416 -23.35 7.49 2.81
N VAL A 417 -23.52 7.57 1.48
CA VAL A 417 -24.83 7.56 0.84
C VAL A 417 -25.54 6.22 1.09
N ALA A 418 -24.85 5.10 0.81
CA ALA A 418 -25.42 3.77 0.93
C ALA A 418 -25.83 3.41 2.37
N VAL A 419 -25.06 3.78 3.40
CA VAL A 419 -25.47 3.52 4.79
C VAL A 419 -26.70 4.35 5.19
N THR A 420 -26.84 5.57 4.68
CA THR A 420 -27.99 6.43 4.99
C THR A 420 -29.25 6.11 4.19
N ASP A 421 -29.12 5.39 3.07
CA ASP A 421 -30.25 4.96 2.26
C ASP A 421 -30.93 3.72 2.85
N SER A 422 -32.26 3.76 2.95
CA SER A 422 -33.06 2.65 3.51
C SER A 422 -32.84 1.30 2.83
N LYS A 423 -32.49 1.30 1.53
CA LYS A 423 -32.26 0.11 0.70
C LYS A 423 -30.77 -0.11 0.39
N GLY A 424 -29.87 0.68 0.96
CA GLY A 424 -28.44 0.55 0.70
C GLY A 424 -28.00 1.07 -0.68
N LEU A 425 -28.81 1.87 -1.35
CA LEU A 425 -28.60 2.28 -2.74
C LEU A 425 -27.90 3.63 -2.86
N CYS A 426 -27.09 3.79 -3.91
CA CYS A 426 -26.51 5.07 -4.31
C CYS A 426 -27.14 5.55 -5.64
N THR A 427 -28.04 6.53 -5.58
CA THR A 427 -28.80 7.00 -6.75
C THR A 427 -27.93 7.73 -7.77
N ASP A 428 -26.95 8.50 -7.31
CA ASP A 428 -26.06 9.26 -8.18
C ASP A 428 -25.13 8.35 -8.96
N LEU A 429 -24.77 7.21 -8.37
CA LEU A 429 -23.96 6.19 -9.03
C LEU A 429 -24.71 5.55 -10.21
N ALA A 430 -26.04 5.38 -10.11
CA ALA A 430 -26.86 4.95 -11.24
C ALA A 430 -26.86 5.94 -12.40
N MET A 431 -26.73 7.24 -12.12
CA MET A 431 -26.59 8.25 -13.17
C MET A 431 -25.18 8.27 -13.76
N LEU A 432 -24.15 8.13 -12.92
CA LEU A 432 -22.74 8.07 -13.35
C LEU A 432 -22.47 6.88 -14.28
N GLU A 433 -22.96 5.68 -13.94
CA GLU A 433 -22.77 4.46 -14.72
C GLU A 433 -23.61 4.45 -16.02
N LYS A 434 -24.79 5.11 -16.03
CA LYS A 434 -25.63 5.25 -17.24
C LYS A 434 -25.02 6.16 -18.31
N VAL A 435 -24.32 7.21 -17.90
CA VAL A 435 -23.67 8.16 -18.83
C VAL A 435 -22.49 7.52 -19.57
N ASN A 436 -21.93 6.42 -19.05
CA ASN A 436 -20.69 5.82 -19.54
C ASN A 436 -20.83 4.33 -19.91
N ALA A 437 -22.05 3.83 -20.14
CA ALA A 437 -22.23 2.45 -20.60
C ALA A 437 -21.56 2.27 -21.97
N PRO A 438 -20.74 1.21 -22.18
CA PRO A 438 -20.12 0.96 -23.48
C PRO A 438 -21.20 0.76 -24.57
N GLU A 439 -21.03 1.39 -25.74
CA GLU A 439 -22.00 1.46 -26.84
C GLU A 439 -22.48 0.08 -27.38
N ASN A 440 -21.82 -1.01 -27.00
CA ASN A 440 -22.09 -2.37 -27.47
C ASN A 440 -23.29 -3.09 -26.83
N LEU A 441 -24.12 -2.43 -26.02
CA LEU A 441 -25.32 -3.04 -25.41
C LEU A 441 -26.65 -2.55 -26.03
N SER A 442 -26.62 -1.85 -27.16
CA SER A 442 -27.82 -1.26 -27.79
C SER A 442 -28.34 -1.97 -29.05
N SER A 443 -27.81 -3.13 -29.46
CA SER A 443 -28.18 -3.74 -30.76
C SER A 443 -29.10 -4.95 -30.74
N ASP A 444 -29.48 -5.54 -29.61
CA ASP A 444 -30.34 -6.75 -29.60
C ASP A 444 -31.66 -6.55 -28.86
N ALA A 445 -32.55 -5.73 -29.43
CA ALA A 445 -33.99 -5.78 -29.15
C ALA A 445 -34.81 -5.12 -30.28
N LYS A 446 -34.71 -5.65 -31.50
CA LYS A 446 -35.73 -5.43 -32.54
C LYS A 446 -36.36 -6.75 -32.95
N THR A 447 -37.35 -7.21 -32.18
CA THR A 447 -38.56 -7.86 -32.72
C THR A 447 -39.55 -8.20 -31.60
N LYS A 448 -40.62 -7.41 -31.48
CA LYS A 448 -42.03 -7.85 -31.60
C LYS A 448 -42.95 -6.69 -31.20
N GLN A 449 -43.68 -6.19 -32.20
CA GLN A 449 -44.92 -5.45 -32.02
C GLN A 449 -45.92 -6.34 -31.28
N THR A 450 -46.52 -5.83 -30.21
CA THR A 450 -47.95 -5.99 -29.91
C THR A 450 -48.36 -4.96 -28.85
N ASP A 451 -49.40 -4.21 -29.23
CA ASP A 451 -50.44 -3.56 -28.44
C ASP A 451 -50.12 -2.37 -27.54
N ALA A 452 -50.45 -1.21 -28.12
CA ALA A 452 -50.68 0.04 -27.46
C ALA A 452 -52.06 0.05 -26.77
N SER A 453 -52.08 0.01 -25.44
CA SER A 453 -52.89 0.93 -24.64
C SER A 453 -52.44 0.85 -23.18
N GLU A 454 -52.20 2.03 -22.58
CA GLU A 454 -51.81 2.29 -21.17
C GLU A 454 -50.35 2.73 -20.97
N ALA A 455 -50.02 3.92 -21.49
CA ALA A 455 -48.89 4.71 -21.00
C ALA A 455 -49.11 6.21 -21.29
N LYS A 456 -49.95 6.85 -20.48
CA LYS A 456 -49.97 8.31 -20.31
C LYS A 456 -49.83 8.64 -18.82
N SER A 457 -48.63 8.42 -18.27
CA SER A 457 -48.13 9.14 -17.09
C SER A 457 -46.76 8.60 -16.65
N SER A 458 -45.68 9.18 -17.18
CA SER A 458 -44.47 9.54 -16.42
C SER A 458 -43.39 10.06 -17.37
N ALA A 459 -43.60 11.27 -17.90
CA ALA A 459 -42.47 12.09 -18.30
C ALA A 459 -41.82 12.59 -17.01
N THR A 460 -40.88 11.83 -16.45
CA THR A 460 -40.18 12.22 -15.23
C THR A 460 -39.08 13.21 -15.60
N GLN A 461 -39.24 14.41 -15.07
CA GLN A 461 -38.33 15.55 -15.11
C GLN A 461 -36.85 15.15 -14.94
N ALA A 462 -35.98 15.68 -15.79
CA ALA A 462 -34.54 15.68 -15.56
C ALA A 462 -34.25 16.46 -14.26
N LYS A 463 -33.94 15.76 -13.17
CA LYS A 463 -33.40 16.39 -11.96
C LYS A 463 -32.03 16.96 -12.28
N ALA A 464 -31.75 18.17 -11.80
CA ALA A 464 -30.42 18.74 -11.84
C ALA A 464 -29.42 17.79 -11.16
N ASP A 465 -28.21 17.69 -11.72
CA ASP A 465 -27.13 16.86 -11.15
C ASP A 465 -26.89 17.28 -9.68
N SER A 466 -26.71 16.30 -8.80
CA SER A 466 -26.25 16.59 -7.44
C SER A 466 -24.83 17.17 -7.47
N ALA A 467 -24.45 17.87 -6.40
CA ALA A 467 -23.08 18.39 -6.27
C ALA A 467 -22.04 17.26 -6.33
N LEU A 468 -22.34 16.11 -5.70
CA LEU A 468 -21.51 14.90 -5.75
C LEU A 468 -21.38 14.36 -7.18
N LEU A 469 -22.49 14.25 -7.92
CA LEU A 469 -22.46 13.75 -9.29
C LEU A 469 -21.66 14.67 -10.23
N THR A 470 -21.74 15.99 -10.01
CA THR A 470 -20.96 16.98 -10.76
C THR A 470 -19.46 16.83 -10.49
N GLU A 471 -19.07 16.64 -9.23
CA GLU A 471 -17.69 16.35 -8.82
C GLU A 471 -17.20 15.05 -9.48
N TRP A 472 -17.98 13.97 -9.43
CA TRP A 472 -17.62 12.69 -10.01
C TRP A 472 -17.41 12.74 -11.52
N LYS A 473 -18.28 13.45 -12.25
CA LYS A 473 -18.17 13.66 -13.70
C LYS A 473 -16.93 14.45 -14.10
N SER A 474 -16.34 15.24 -13.19
CA SER A 474 -15.14 16.03 -13.46
C SER A 474 -13.83 15.22 -13.37
N SER A 475 -13.85 14.03 -12.76
CA SER A 475 -12.65 13.22 -12.52
C SER A 475 -12.55 12.07 -13.51
N GLU A 476 -11.50 12.10 -14.35
CA GLU A 476 -11.23 11.03 -15.31
C GLU A 476 -11.04 9.66 -14.65
N ALA A 477 -10.40 9.63 -13.47
CA ALA A 477 -10.19 8.38 -12.73
C ALA A 477 -11.52 7.77 -12.22
N ILE A 478 -12.46 8.61 -11.77
CA ILE A 478 -13.80 8.16 -11.35
C ILE A 478 -14.60 7.69 -12.57
N LEU A 479 -14.47 8.37 -13.71
CA LEU A 479 -15.10 7.95 -14.96
C LEU A 479 -14.56 6.60 -15.44
N ALA A 480 -13.24 6.39 -15.43
CA ALA A 480 -12.61 5.11 -15.74
C ALA A 480 -13.12 3.99 -14.80
N TRP A 481 -13.27 4.30 -13.50
CA TRP A 481 -13.85 3.37 -12.54
C TRP A 481 -15.31 3.02 -12.82
N SER A 482 -16.13 4.00 -13.18
CA SER A 482 -17.54 3.78 -13.49
C SER A 482 -17.77 2.85 -14.69
N ARG A 483 -16.82 2.80 -15.63
CA ARG A 483 -16.86 1.96 -16.84
C ARG A 483 -16.55 0.48 -16.57
N VAL A 484 -15.91 0.16 -15.44
CA VAL A 484 -15.62 -1.24 -15.10
C VAL A 484 -16.90 -1.98 -14.77
N LEU A 485 -17.06 -3.17 -15.34
CA LEU A 485 -18.20 -4.05 -15.10
C LEU A 485 -17.98 -4.93 -13.88
N PRO A 486 -19.04 -5.38 -13.19
CA PRO A 486 -20.45 -5.01 -13.41
C PRO A 486 -20.78 -3.60 -12.88
N PRO A 487 -21.89 -3.00 -13.33
CA PRO A 487 -22.44 -1.83 -12.64
C PRO A 487 -22.79 -2.18 -11.19
N VAL A 488 -22.56 -1.23 -10.28
CA VAL A 488 -22.96 -1.38 -8.86
C VAL A 488 -24.22 -0.58 -8.53
N ALA A 489 -24.75 0.16 -9.52
CA ALA A 489 -26.05 0.79 -9.44
C ALA A 489 -27.17 -0.23 -9.16
N GLY A 490 -28.03 0.09 -8.19
CA GLY A 490 -29.17 -0.75 -7.83
C GLY A 490 -28.83 -1.96 -6.95
N VAL A 491 -27.58 -2.12 -6.52
CA VAL A 491 -27.14 -3.15 -5.59
C VAL A 491 -27.15 -2.59 -4.17
N ASP A 492 -27.63 -3.36 -3.20
CA ASP A 492 -27.48 -3.02 -1.78
C ASP A 492 -25.99 -3.12 -1.40
N LEU A 493 -25.37 -1.97 -1.14
CA LEU A 493 -23.92 -1.91 -0.88
C LEU A 493 -23.56 -2.21 0.57
N ARG A 494 -24.53 -2.30 1.49
CA ARG A 494 -24.26 -2.46 2.93
C ARG A 494 -23.50 -3.77 3.26
N PRO A 495 -23.85 -4.94 2.70
CA PRO A 495 -23.08 -6.17 2.93
C PRO A 495 -21.62 -6.02 2.48
N TYR A 496 -21.39 -5.34 1.36
CA TYR A 496 -20.06 -5.08 0.82
C TYR A 496 -19.25 -4.14 1.71
N LEU A 497 -19.86 -3.03 2.14
CA LEU A 497 -19.23 -2.07 3.06
C LEU A 497 -18.85 -2.72 4.40
N PHE A 498 -19.68 -3.66 4.87
CA PHE A 498 -19.39 -4.45 6.07
C PHE A 498 -18.23 -5.42 5.84
N ALA A 499 -18.16 -6.06 4.66
CA ALA A 499 -17.01 -6.91 4.29
C ALA A 499 -15.71 -6.11 4.13
N THR A 500 -15.77 -4.82 3.82
CA THR A 500 -14.61 -3.92 3.69
C THR A 500 -14.27 -3.14 4.98
N LYS A 501 -14.90 -3.44 6.12
CA LYS A 501 -14.82 -2.68 7.40
C LYS A 501 -13.42 -2.59 8.05
N ASP A 502 -12.38 -3.23 7.50
CA ASP A 502 -11.03 -3.31 8.12
C ASP A 502 -10.43 -1.97 8.58
N LYS A 503 -10.79 -0.85 7.93
CA LYS A 503 -10.21 0.49 8.23
C LYS A 503 -11.15 1.49 8.90
N LYS A 504 -12.47 1.33 8.78
CA LYS A 504 -13.45 2.35 9.19
C LYS A 504 -14.81 1.72 9.50
N ASP A 505 -15.41 2.12 10.62
CA ASP A 505 -16.75 1.66 10.99
C ASP A 505 -17.84 2.51 10.33
N TYR A 506 -18.27 2.11 9.14
CA TYR A 506 -19.30 2.81 8.37
C TYR A 506 -20.70 2.76 9.00
N PHE A 507 -20.96 1.83 9.93
CA PHE A 507 -22.28 1.62 10.55
C PHE A 507 -22.38 2.26 11.94
N GLY A 508 -21.29 2.85 12.44
CA GLY A 508 -21.27 3.53 13.73
C GLY A 508 -21.94 4.91 13.67
N PRO A 509 -22.55 5.38 14.78
CA PRO A 509 -23.19 6.71 14.85
C PRO A 509 -22.25 7.86 14.45
N ALA A 510 -20.96 7.74 14.78
CA ALA A 510 -19.95 8.74 14.42
C ALA A 510 -19.64 8.79 12.91
N SER A 511 -19.71 7.65 12.20
CA SER A 511 -19.43 7.62 10.75
C SER A 511 -20.60 8.10 9.90
N VAL A 512 -21.84 7.93 10.38
CA VAL A 512 -23.04 8.47 9.71
C VAL A 512 -23.07 10.00 9.77
N LEU A 513 -22.53 10.58 10.85
CA LEU A 513 -22.52 12.03 11.09
C LEU A 513 -21.30 12.75 10.50
N GLY A 514 -20.16 12.08 10.32
CA GLY A 514 -18.95 12.70 9.78
C GLY A 514 -18.56 13.95 10.57
N HIS A 515 -18.44 15.10 9.90
CA HIS A 515 -18.12 16.37 10.55
C HIS A 515 -19.20 16.84 11.55
N LEU A 516 -20.44 16.37 11.40
CA LEU A 516 -21.55 16.69 12.30
C LEU A 516 -21.45 15.96 13.64
N ALA A 517 -20.55 14.97 13.79
CA ALA A 517 -20.43 14.20 15.02
C ALA A 517 -20.09 15.11 16.22
N ALA A 518 -19.17 16.06 16.02
CA ALA A 518 -18.81 17.04 17.04
C ALA A 518 -19.98 17.98 17.39
N VAL A 519 -20.76 18.37 16.39
CA VAL A 519 -21.96 19.20 16.58
C VAL A 519 -23.03 18.43 17.35
N ALA A 520 -23.23 17.15 17.04
CA ALA A 520 -24.19 16.27 17.70
C ALA A 520 -23.86 16.06 19.18
N GLU A 521 -22.58 15.91 19.54
CA GLU A 521 -22.16 15.87 20.95
C GLU A 521 -22.44 17.19 21.67
N ARG A 522 -22.13 18.33 21.04
CA ARG A 522 -22.38 19.66 21.62
C ARG A 522 -23.87 19.95 21.81
N LEU A 523 -24.73 19.43 20.94
CA LEU A 523 -26.19 19.54 21.07
C LEU A 523 -26.77 18.79 22.30
N ILE A 524 -26.00 17.88 22.89
CA ILE A 524 -26.42 17.10 24.07
C ILE A 524 -25.88 17.73 25.36
N GLY A 525 -25.05 18.76 25.22
CA GLY A 525 -24.51 19.53 26.33
C GLY A 525 -25.55 20.41 27.05
N PRO A 526 -25.11 21.14 28.09
CA PRO A 526 -25.97 22.04 28.87
C PRO A 526 -26.60 23.14 28.01
N LYS A 527 -27.79 23.60 28.40
CA LYS A 527 -28.60 24.62 27.70
C LYS A 527 -27.83 25.85 27.19
N LEU A 528 -26.93 26.42 28.00
CA LEU A 528 -26.11 27.58 27.62
C LEU A 528 -25.15 27.27 26.46
N SER A 529 -24.55 26.08 26.46
CA SER A 529 -23.62 25.66 25.40
C SER A 529 -24.34 25.41 24.08
N VAL A 530 -25.57 24.88 24.15
CA VAL A 530 -26.41 24.61 22.99
C VAL A 530 -26.89 25.91 22.33
N GLN A 531 -27.28 26.91 23.12
CA GLN A 531 -27.76 28.19 22.57
C GLN A 531 -26.69 28.90 21.72
N ALA A 532 -25.41 28.73 22.06
CA ALA A 532 -24.30 29.29 21.29
C ALA A 532 -24.16 28.67 19.88
N LEU A 533 -24.77 27.50 19.62
CA LEU A 533 -24.74 26.82 18.32
C LEU A 533 -25.75 27.37 17.31
N GLU A 534 -26.69 28.25 17.71
CA GLU A 534 -27.81 28.64 16.84
C GLU A 534 -27.36 29.23 15.49
N SER A 535 -26.25 29.99 15.46
CA SER A 535 -25.68 30.54 14.23
C SER A 535 -25.07 29.48 13.33
N GLU A 536 -24.35 28.52 13.91
CA GLU A 536 -23.73 27.37 13.23
C GLU A 536 -24.80 26.47 12.61
N LEU A 537 -25.88 26.18 13.35
CA LEU A 537 -26.97 25.31 12.88
C LEU A 537 -27.80 25.91 11.73
N LYS A 538 -27.90 27.25 11.66
CA LYS A 538 -28.59 27.95 10.55
C LYS A 538 -27.86 27.80 9.21
N GLN A 539 -26.57 27.52 9.24
CA GLN A 539 -25.75 27.37 8.03
C GLN A 539 -25.78 25.95 7.46
N LEU A 540 -26.32 24.98 8.19
CA LEU A 540 -26.42 23.59 7.73
C LEU A 540 -27.35 23.45 6.53
N ALA A 541 -26.97 22.58 5.60
CA ALA A 541 -27.87 22.18 4.53
C ALA A 541 -29.03 21.35 5.08
N GLN A 542 -30.20 21.41 4.44
CA GLN A 542 -31.41 20.69 4.87
C GLN A 542 -31.19 19.18 5.15
N PRO A 543 -30.42 18.42 4.34
CA PRO A 543 -30.14 17.01 4.62
C PRO A 543 -29.25 16.80 5.85
N GLU A 544 -28.32 17.71 6.12
CA GLU A 544 -27.42 17.65 7.29
C GLU A 544 -28.18 17.93 8.58
N ALA A 545 -29.07 18.92 8.55
CA ALA A 545 -29.97 19.23 9.66
C ALA A 545 -30.86 18.03 10.02
N ALA A 546 -31.39 17.31 9.01
CA ALA A 546 -32.18 16.10 9.21
C ALA A 546 -31.35 14.95 9.83
N LYS A 547 -30.11 14.73 9.36
CA LYS A 547 -29.20 13.73 9.95
C LYS A 547 -28.88 14.04 11.41
N LEU A 548 -28.60 15.32 11.70
CA LEU A 548 -28.29 15.79 13.04
C LEU A 548 -29.50 15.64 13.98
N PHE A 549 -30.71 15.91 13.48
CA PHE A 549 -31.95 15.70 14.20
C PHE A 549 -32.15 14.23 14.59
N GLU A 550 -31.98 13.30 13.65
CA GLU A 550 -32.13 11.86 13.93
C GLU A 550 -31.07 11.34 14.91
N ALA A 551 -29.84 11.86 14.86
CA ALA A 551 -28.81 11.50 15.83
C ALA A 551 -29.11 11.98 17.26
N VAL A 552 -29.54 13.24 17.41
CA VAL A 552 -29.94 13.77 18.71
C VAL A 552 -31.16 13.03 19.24
N ARG A 553 -32.15 12.77 18.38
CA ARG A 553 -33.32 11.95 18.69
C ARG A 553 -32.94 10.56 19.17
N ALA A 554 -32.08 9.85 18.44
CA ALA A 554 -31.65 8.49 18.79
C ALA A 554 -30.99 8.45 20.18
N LYS A 555 -30.16 9.44 20.51
CA LYS A 555 -29.55 9.55 21.84
C LYS A 555 -30.58 9.87 22.93
N ILE A 556 -31.55 10.75 22.69
CA ILE A 556 -32.64 11.01 23.64
C ILE A 556 -33.45 9.73 23.90
N VAL A 557 -33.80 8.98 22.85
CA VAL A 557 -34.58 7.74 22.96
C VAL A 557 -33.80 6.61 23.63
N SER A 558 -32.47 6.58 23.49
CA SER A 558 -31.61 5.60 24.16
C SER A 558 -31.49 5.80 25.67
N GLY A 559 -31.94 6.93 26.21
CA GLY A 559 -32.02 7.16 27.65
C GLY A 559 -33.20 6.41 28.26
N ASP A 560 -32.97 5.70 29.38
CA ASP A 560 -33.98 4.85 30.02
C ASP A 560 -35.09 5.61 30.77
N SER A 561 -34.95 6.94 30.95
CA SER A 561 -35.87 7.75 31.77
C SER A 561 -36.41 8.97 31.03
N PHE A 562 -37.74 9.04 30.89
CA PHE A 562 -38.46 10.19 30.32
C PHE A 562 -39.28 10.97 31.36
N ASP A 563 -39.15 10.63 32.64
CA ASP A 563 -39.81 11.28 33.78
C ASP A 563 -39.32 12.73 33.99
N THR A 564 -38.06 12.98 33.66
CA THR A 564 -37.42 14.29 33.63
C THR A 564 -36.96 14.61 32.21
N GLN A 565 -36.65 15.88 31.93
CA GLN A 565 -36.22 16.31 30.60
C GLN A 565 -34.87 15.66 30.24
N PRO A 566 -34.79 14.81 29.19
CA PRO A 566 -33.53 14.18 28.82
C PRO A 566 -32.49 15.17 28.29
N ALA A 567 -31.21 14.82 28.44
CA ALA A 567 -30.12 15.53 27.79
C ALA A 567 -30.31 15.49 26.26
N GLY A 568 -30.13 16.65 25.60
CA GLY A 568 -30.37 16.80 24.16
C GLY A 568 -31.72 17.42 23.78
N VAL A 569 -32.70 17.50 24.69
CA VAL A 569 -33.99 18.18 24.38
C VAL A 569 -33.79 19.67 24.10
N ASP A 570 -32.98 20.36 24.91
CA ASP A 570 -32.62 21.77 24.63
C ASP A 570 -31.88 21.91 23.29
N GLY A 571 -31.01 20.93 22.97
CA GLY A 571 -30.38 20.72 21.67
C GLY A 571 -31.35 20.75 20.51
N MET A 572 -32.36 19.90 20.63
CA MET A 572 -33.39 19.72 19.62
C MET A 572 -34.26 20.97 19.44
N VAL A 573 -34.57 21.69 20.53
CA VAL A 573 -35.28 22.98 20.46
C VAL A 573 -34.47 23.99 19.64
N VAL A 574 -33.16 24.12 19.91
CA VAL A 574 -32.30 25.08 19.18
C VAL A 574 -32.10 24.67 17.73
N LEU A 575 -31.94 23.37 17.45
CA LEU A 575 -31.83 22.84 16.09
C LEU A 575 -33.09 23.13 15.26
N VAL A 576 -34.28 22.83 15.79
CA VAL A 576 -35.55 23.07 15.08
C VAL A 576 -35.86 24.55 14.95
N LYS A 577 -35.48 25.37 15.93
CA LYS A 577 -35.55 26.84 15.83
C LYS A 577 -34.66 27.39 14.71
N ALA A 578 -33.47 26.83 14.54
CA ALA A 578 -32.53 27.20 13.47
C ALA A 578 -32.99 26.68 12.09
N GLN A 579 -33.67 25.53 12.06
CA GLN A 579 -34.10 24.82 10.84
C GLN A 579 -35.62 24.51 10.89
N PRO A 580 -36.49 25.49 10.53
CA PRO A 580 -37.95 25.38 10.69
C PRO A 580 -38.61 24.20 9.96
N SER A 581 -37.98 23.70 8.91
CA SER A 581 -38.39 22.52 8.14
C SER A 581 -38.47 21.23 8.98
N LEU A 582 -37.79 21.18 10.13
CA LEU A 582 -37.80 20.03 11.05
C LEU A 582 -38.96 20.04 12.06
N GLN A 583 -39.81 21.06 12.06
CA GLN A 583 -40.95 21.16 12.99
C GLN A 583 -41.90 19.96 12.91
N GLY A 584 -42.11 19.40 11.70
CA GLY A 584 -42.90 18.18 11.52
C GLY A 584 -42.28 16.97 12.22
N SER A 585 -40.98 16.74 11.99
CA SER A 585 -40.22 15.65 12.61
C SER A 585 -40.18 15.74 14.14
N LEU A 586 -40.13 16.96 14.68
CA LEU A 586 -40.22 17.19 16.13
C LEU A 586 -41.56 16.73 16.71
N ILE A 587 -42.67 17.02 16.03
CA ILE A 587 -44.00 16.62 16.48
C ILE A 587 -44.15 15.10 16.40
N ASP A 588 -43.68 14.49 15.31
CA ASP A 588 -43.70 13.04 15.14
C ASP A 588 -42.86 12.33 16.21
N PHE A 589 -41.72 12.93 16.60
CA PHE A 589 -40.92 12.45 17.72
C PHE A 589 -41.68 12.52 19.05
N LEU A 590 -42.29 13.67 19.38
CA LEU A 590 -43.05 13.84 20.63
C LEU A 590 -44.24 12.89 20.71
N GLN A 591 -44.91 12.66 19.58
CA GLN A 591 -46.02 11.71 19.47
C GLN A 591 -45.57 10.26 19.70
N ALA A 592 -44.35 9.91 19.30
CA ALA A 592 -43.80 8.56 19.45
C ALA A 592 -43.32 8.22 20.87
N LEU A 593 -43.21 9.22 21.77
CA LEU A 593 -42.78 8.98 23.15
C LEU A 593 -43.85 8.22 23.95
N PRO A 594 -43.45 7.29 24.84
CA PRO A 594 -44.39 6.49 25.62
C PRO A 594 -45.06 7.36 26.70
N ALA A 595 -46.31 7.79 26.45
CA ALA A 595 -47.06 8.68 27.34
C ALA A 595 -47.19 8.17 28.80
N SER A 596 -47.14 6.85 29.02
CA SER A 596 -47.12 6.24 30.36
C SER A 596 -45.85 6.54 31.17
N ARG A 597 -44.75 6.93 30.52
CA ARG A 597 -43.43 7.15 31.13
C ARG A 597 -42.90 8.58 30.96
N CYS A 598 -43.64 9.48 30.30
CA CYS A 598 -43.22 10.86 30.08
C CYS A 598 -43.55 11.78 31.27
N GLY A 599 -42.62 12.65 31.63
CA GLY A 599 -42.83 13.71 32.61
C GLY A 599 -43.47 14.98 32.04
N PRO A 600 -43.72 15.99 32.89
CA PRO A 600 -44.35 17.26 32.50
C PRO A 600 -43.59 18.08 31.45
N TRP A 601 -42.32 17.78 31.21
CA TRP A 601 -41.49 18.56 30.27
C TRP A 601 -42.01 18.49 28.83
N VAL A 602 -42.69 17.41 28.42
CA VAL A 602 -43.17 17.25 27.02
C VAL A 602 -44.25 18.28 26.64
N VAL A 603 -44.95 18.89 27.61
CA VAL A 603 -46.05 19.83 27.32
C VAL A 603 -45.60 21.29 27.15
N SER A 604 -44.34 21.62 27.42
CA SER A 604 -43.85 23.01 27.43
C SER A 604 -42.38 23.13 26.97
N GLY A 605 -41.92 24.34 26.65
CA GLY A 605 -40.54 24.58 26.19
C GLY A 605 -40.34 24.59 24.67
N TRP A 606 -41.39 24.28 23.90
CA TRP A 606 -41.36 24.19 22.45
C TRP A 606 -41.74 25.48 21.72
N GLN A 607 -42.18 26.52 22.45
CA GLN A 607 -42.69 27.77 21.86
C GLN A 607 -41.66 28.51 20.99
N GLY A 608 -40.36 28.33 21.27
CA GLY A 608 -39.28 28.89 20.47
C GLY A 608 -39.00 28.16 19.16
N ALA A 609 -39.39 26.87 19.07
CA ALA A 609 -39.14 25.99 17.93
C ALA A 609 -40.37 25.83 17.01
N LEU A 610 -41.59 25.86 17.56
CA LEU A 610 -42.83 25.67 16.82
C LEU A 610 -43.48 27.02 16.43
N LYS A 611 -43.21 27.49 15.22
CA LYS A 611 -43.74 28.75 14.68
C LYS A 611 -44.83 28.55 13.62
N ASP A 612 -44.84 27.40 12.95
CA ASP A 612 -45.80 27.13 11.88
C ASP A 612 -47.18 26.84 12.46
N SER A 613 -48.23 27.46 11.91
CA SER A 613 -49.59 27.29 12.42
C SER A 613 -50.07 25.83 12.39
N ALA A 614 -49.64 25.05 11.38
CA ALA A 614 -49.93 23.62 11.29
C ALA A 614 -49.23 22.81 12.40
N ALA A 615 -47.98 23.15 12.70
CA ALA A 615 -47.19 22.50 13.75
C ALA A 615 -47.76 22.84 15.15
N GLN A 616 -48.15 24.09 15.37
CA GLN A 616 -48.81 24.53 16.61
C GLN A 616 -50.16 23.84 16.82
N ALA A 617 -50.96 23.67 15.75
CA ALA A 617 -52.22 22.95 15.82
C ALA A 617 -52.03 21.47 16.21
N ARG A 618 -51.10 20.76 15.56
CA ARG A 618 -50.77 19.36 15.91
C ARG A 618 -50.23 19.22 17.34
N MET A 619 -49.43 20.17 17.80
CA MET A 619 -48.96 20.17 19.20
C MET A 619 -50.10 20.37 20.20
N ALA A 620 -51.06 21.25 19.90
CA ALA A 620 -52.25 21.43 20.74
C ALA A 620 -53.10 20.15 20.79
N GLU A 621 -53.23 19.42 19.68
CA GLU A 621 -53.89 18.11 19.63
C GLU A 621 -53.17 17.08 20.51
N LEU A 622 -51.84 17.02 20.46
CA LEU A 622 -51.05 16.14 21.33
C LEU A 622 -51.24 16.46 22.82
N ILE A 623 -51.25 17.74 23.19
CA ILE A 623 -51.52 18.17 24.58
C ILE A 623 -52.93 17.75 25.02
N VAL A 624 -53.93 17.88 24.15
CA VAL A 624 -55.29 17.38 24.43
C VAL A 624 -55.29 15.86 24.59
N GLY A 625 -54.53 15.12 23.77
CA GLY A 625 -54.34 13.68 23.91
C GLY A 625 -53.75 13.29 25.26
N TRP A 626 -52.68 13.97 25.69
CA TRP A 626 -52.02 13.74 26.98
C TRP A 626 -52.90 14.07 28.19
N SER A 627 -53.83 15.03 28.08
CA SER A 627 -54.82 15.31 29.13
C SER A 627 -55.82 14.17 29.39
N LYS A 628 -55.90 13.19 28.48
CA LYS A 628 -56.81 12.04 28.57
C LYS A 628 -56.12 10.72 28.89
N VAL A 629 -54.80 10.72 29.10
CA VAL A 629 -54.03 9.49 29.35
C VAL A 629 -54.38 8.89 30.71
N SER A 630 -54.70 7.59 30.73
CA SER A 630 -54.89 6.78 31.93
C SER A 630 -53.58 6.10 32.31
N GLY A 631 -53.05 6.37 33.50
CA GLY A 631 -51.82 5.71 34.02
C GLY A 631 -50.63 6.63 34.28
N ASN A 632 -50.73 7.94 33.97
CA ASN A 632 -49.69 8.93 34.29
C ASN A 632 -50.32 10.24 34.78
N ASN A 633 -50.52 10.35 36.09
CA ASN A 633 -51.21 11.49 36.71
C ASN A 633 -50.42 12.81 36.59
N MET A 634 -49.07 12.75 36.56
CA MET A 634 -48.24 13.94 36.44
C MET A 634 -48.34 14.56 35.04
N LEU A 635 -48.22 13.75 33.99
CA LEU A 635 -48.38 14.22 32.61
C LEU A 635 -49.80 14.75 32.37
N LYS A 636 -50.82 14.04 32.86
CA LYS A 636 -52.21 14.44 32.74
C LYS A 636 -52.46 15.83 33.35
N ALA A 637 -52.03 16.04 34.59
CA ALA A 637 -52.20 17.32 35.28
C ALA A 637 -51.46 18.47 34.55
N ALA A 638 -50.25 18.22 34.06
CA ALA A 638 -49.48 19.20 33.29
C ALA A 638 -50.16 19.57 31.96
N ALA A 639 -50.69 18.57 31.24
CA ALA A 639 -51.41 18.78 29.99
C ALA A 639 -52.76 19.52 30.20
N GLU A 640 -53.51 19.21 31.26
CA GLU A 640 -54.73 19.93 31.63
C GLU A 640 -54.44 21.41 31.98
N ALA A 641 -53.35 21.67 32.69
CA ALA A 641 -52.90 23.02 33.00
C ALA A 641 -52.53 23.80 31.73
N ALA A 642 -51.71 23.21 30.85
CA ALA A 642 -51.31 23.82 29.59
C ALA A 642 -52.51 24.14 28.67
N ASN A 643 -53.51 23.26 28.63
CA ASN A 643 -54.74 23.45 27.85
C ASN A 643 -55.62 24.59 28.41
N LYS A 644 -55.67 24.78 29.74
CA LYS A 644 -56.35 25.93 30.36
C LYS A 644 -55.66 27.25 30.02
N THR A 645 -54.33 27.28 30.01
CA THR A 645 -53.55 28.49 29.65
C THR A 645 -53.73 28.87 28.19
N GLN A 646 -53.84 27.90 27.27
CA GLN A 646 -54.13 28.17 25.85
C GLN A 646 -55.56 28.69 25.60
N LYS A 647 -56.54 28.30 26.44
CA LYS A 647 -57.93 28.78 26.34
C LYS A 647 -58.19 30.12 27.03
N GLY A 648 -57.41 30.49 28.04
CA GLY A 648 -57.55 31.74 28.79
C GLY A 648 -56.89 32.97 28.17
N GLY A 649 -56.17 32.82 27.05
CA GLY A 649 -55.48 33.90 26.33
C GLY A 649 -56.11 34.27 24.99
N LYS A 650 -57.38 33.92 24.75
CA LYS A 650 -58.16 34.37 23.59
C LYS A 650 -59.01 35.59 23.90
#